data_AF-A0A7Y7DFM1-F1
#
_entry.id   AF-A0A7Y7DFM1-F1
#
_cell.length_a   1.000
_cell.length_b   1.000
_cell.length_c   1.000
_cell.angle_alpha   90.00
_cell.angle_beta   90.00
_cell.angle_gamma   90.00
#
_symmetry.space_group_name_H-M   'P 1'
#
loop_
_entity.id
_entity.type
_entity.pdbx_description
1 polymer ?
#
loop_
_entity_poly.entity_id
_entity_poly.type
_entity_poly.pdbx_seq_one_letter_code
_entity_poly.pdbx_strand_id
1 'polypeptide(L)'
;MSTIKPYFPCEPFRAYNRIEGRPREEELDDSLAAKINDPLWMMARQYQFGELKGEDSGSAIFAKAAINMVRMTSFTGGDGTKTPYSEDIPLETRVERLIPEIDLKMAVRLGKKFLQLLDEEGGKLSSGQGYVSGMYQQQFKEKFPFAVPQFEGGETAQDAAVKARVLSLQQATSFLRAVSGRALDGKALWALLWQDPTQINGLVLSLGQSPNSEKFILSKHKNLILLVANKWVEFVKNELNLPESDEQDSWLKERLEYSFRTGIDEGDSTQTELNAEEYFHGHLDWFSFDVAKEKAESNQAFDETIRKREVLTVIPSEASFAGMPNSRWWEMEDGSIDLGNLKASDTDIAKILVTQYALQYSNDWLVIPYDIPTGSMVEVEGILVRDTFGQNFFVEAAHKDGESWNEWNMYSLTVEKGEFENPDFDKRVLLPSAAVKTLESEAIEEVKFIRDEMANLVWGIESRIPNGLGEGLDGYEAAKNLQDEFVRLIQPKEVPSEITLPITVGPNEESKVSTYKAQLRYQLGNSVSENWIPFIPVHQQGSNREIHFQRASMPRIIELFEPHAIRPRTPLLRDGIDEKDEQINPLFINEEEVPRAGVKLTSTYQRTRWYNGKIVMWYGRKKRTGRGEGSSGLRFDLVLENKD
;
A
#
# COMPACT_ATOMS: atom_id res chain seq x y z
N MET A 1 -28.67 45.93 9.19
CA MET A 1 -27.51 46.35 10.00
C MET A 1 -26.71 45.11 10.37
N SER A 2 -25.65 44.81 9.62
CA SER A 2 -24.53 43.98 10.09
C SER A 2 -23.26 44.59 9.52
N THR A 3 -22.53 45.28 10.40
CA THR A 3 -21.26 45.94 10.12
C THR A 3 -20.18 44.90 9.89
N ILE A 4 -19.69 44.79 8.65
CA ILE A 4 -18.44 44.10 8.34
C ILE A 4 -17.30 45.00 8.81
N LYS A 5 -16.51 44.55 9.79
CA LYS A 5 -15.27 45.22 10.19
C LYS A 5 -14.22 45.00 9.09
N PRO A 6 -13.63 46.06 8.52
CA PRO A 6 -12.49 45.90 7.62
C PRO A 6 -11.27 45.43 8.42
N TYR A 7 -10.71 44.31 7.99
CA TYR A 7 -9.42 43.79 8.42
C TYR A 7 -8.33 44.72 7.85
N PHE A 8 -7.56 45.37 8.72
CA PHE A 8 -6.38 46.13 8.33
C PHE A 8 -5.15 45.25 8.58
N PRO A 9 -4.65 44.49 7.58
CA PRO A 9 -3.33 43.92 7.71
C PRO A 9 -2.33 45.08 7.68
N CYS A 10 -1.55 45.22 8.73
CA CYS A 10 -0.38 46.07 8.76
C CYS A 10 0.67 45.46 7.82
N GLU A 11 0.47 45.52 6.51
CA GLU A 11 1.55 45.23 5.57
C GLU A 11 2.58 46.37 5.68
N PRO A 12 3.88 46.07 5.88
CA PRO A 12 4.89 47.10 5.89
C PRO A 12 4.89 47.80 4.54
N PHE A 13 4.91 49.14 4.55
CA PHE A 13 5.02 49.98 3.36
C PHE A 13 6.25 49.56 2.53
N ARG A 14 6.02 48.75 1.50
CA ARG A 14 7.06 48.39 0.51
C ARG A 14 7.12 49.51 -0.52
N ALA A 15 7.95 50.50 -0.24
CA ALA A 15 8.33 51.49 -1.25
C ALA A 15 9.24 50.81 -2.28
N TYR A 16 8.71 50.53 -3.48
CA TYR A 16 9.54 50.15 -4.60
C TYR A 16 10.14 51.42 -5.20
N ASN A 17 11.42 51.69 -4.93
CA ASN A 17 12.17 52.68 -5.70
C ASN A 17 12.44 52.07 -7.09
N ARG A 18 11.56 52.37 -8.05
CA ARG A 18 11.82 52.05 -9.46
C ARG A 18 12.86 53.04 -9.98
N ILE A 19 14.08 52.56 -10.13
CA ILE A 19 15.13 53.31 -10.81
C ILE A 19 14.87 53.19 -12.31
N GLU A 20 14.24 54.21 -12.90
CA GLU A 20 14.14 54.32 -14.35
C GLU A 20 15.32 55.14 -14.87
N GLY A 21 16.14 54.54 -15.73
CA GLY A 21 17.18 55.28 -16.45
C GLY A 21 16.52 56.28 -17.39
N ARG A 22 16.58 57.57 -17.04
CA ARG A 22 16.28 58.65 -17.99
C ARG A 22 17.55 58.95 -18.79
N PRO A 23 17.64 58.58 -20.07
CA PRO A 23 18.76 59.00 -20.89
C PRO A 23 18.78 60.53 -20.95
N ARG A 24 19.95 61.14 -20.78
CA ARG A 24 20.10 62.60 -20.84
C ARG A 24 20.04 63.12 -22.29
N GLU A 25 20.29 62.24 -23.26
CA GLU A 25 20.29 62.50 -24.70
C GLU A 25 19.67 61.29 -25.43
N GLU A 26 18.88 61.51 -26.49
CA GLU A 26 18.29 60.46 -27.33
C GLU A 26 19.30 59.93 -28.38
N GLU A 27 20.54 59.65 -27.98
CA GLU A 27 21.54 59.01 -28.86
C GLU A 27 21.46 57.48 -28.76
N LEU A 28 20.43 56.94 -29.42
CA LEU A 28 20.24 55.48 -29.52
C LEU A 28 21.35 54.81 -30.33
N ASP A 29 21.92 55.50 -31.33
CA ASP A 29 22.97 54.95 -32.18
C ASP A 29 24.23 54.58 -31.39
N ASP A 30 24.67 55.42 -30.44
CA ASP A 30 25.86 55.15 -29.63
C ASP A 30 25.62 54.02 -28.61
N SER A 31 24.42 54.01 -28.02
CA SER A 31 23.98 52.97 -27.07
C SER A 31 23.80 51.60 -27.74
N LEU A 32 23.34 51.57 -29.00
CA LEU A 32 23.15 50.35 -29.79
C LEU A 32 24.43 49.90 -30.50
N ALA A 33 25.44 50.76 -30.62
CA ALA A 33 26.68 50.44 -31.32
C ALA A 33 27.59 49.45 -30.57
N ALA A 34 27.26 49.07 -29.33
CA ALA A 34 28.02 48.14 -28.49
C ALA A 34 29.55 48.41 -28.53
N LYS A 35 29.93 49.69 -28.44
CA LYS A 35 31.32 50.11 -28.60
C LYS A 35 32.19 49.58 -27.46
N ILE A 36 33.23 48.84 -27.82
CA ILE A 36 34.24 48.38 -26.88
C ILE A 36 35.18 49.55 -26.58
N ASN A 37 35.02 50.20 -25.43
CA ASN A 37 35.79 51.39 -25.05
C ASN A 37 37.28 51.09 -24.79
N ASP A 38 37.61 49.88 -24.34
CA ASP A 38 39.00 49.47 -24.13
C ASP A 38 39.24 48.01 -24.57
N PRO A 39 39.47 47.79 -25.88
CA PRO A 39 39.77 46.46 -26.39
C PRO A 39 41.07 45.90 -25.83
N LEU A 40 42.02 46.77 -25.49
CA LEU A 40 43.33 46.38 -24.95
C LEU A 40 43.21 45.85 -23.52
N TRP A 41 42.39 46.47 -22.68
CA TRP A 41 42.05 45.95 -21.37
C TRP A 41 41.36 44.59 -21.47
N MET A 42 40.40 44.42 -22.38
CA MET A 42 39.76 43.12 -22.60
C MET A 42 40.80 42.07 -23.02
N MET A 43 41.64 42.35 -24.02
CA MET A 43 42.71 41.42 -24.42
C MET A 43 43.75 41.14 -23.33
N ALA A 44 44.09 42.13 -22.50
CA ALA A 44 44.98 41.94 -21.36
C ALA A 44 44.36 41.04 -20.28
N ARG A 45 43.04 41.14 -20.08
CA ARG A 45 42.30 40.21 -19.21
C ARG A 45 42.28 38.81 -19.80
N GLN A 46 42.01 38.66 -21.10
CA GLN A 46 42.11 37.37 -21.81
C GLN A 46 43.49 36.73 -21.64
N TYR A 47 44.56 37.52 -21.78
CA TYR A 47 45.93 37.07 -21.54
C TYR A 47 46.18 36.67 -20.08
N GLN A 48 45.71 37.47 -19.10
CA GLN A 48 45.87 37.18 -17.67
C GLN A 48 45.19 35.86 -17.26
N PHE A 49 44.03 35.56 -17.85
CA PHE A 49 43.31 34.31 -17.63
C PHE A 49 43.86 33.14 -18.46
N GLY A 50 44.87 33.37 -19.30
CA GLY A 50 45.54 32.32 -20.05
C GLY A 50 44.81 31.87 -21.32
N GLU A 51 43.82 32.60 -21.82
CA GLU A 51 43.07 32.25 -23.04
C GLU A 51 44.01 32.08 -24.25
N LEU A 52 45.04 32.93 -24.34
CA LEU A 52 46.04 32.86 -25.42
C LEU A 52 47.07 31.74 -25.24
N LYS A 53 47.06 31.00 -24.13
CA LYS A 53 47.90 29.81 -23.98
C LYS A 53 47.42 28.67 -24.85
N GLY A 54 46.12 28.65 -25.19
CA GLY A 54 45.49 27.61 -26.00
C GLY A 54 45.65 26.23 -25.37
N GLU A 55 44.72 25.84 -24.52
CA GLU A 55 44.67 24.45 -24.06
C GLU A 55 43.97 23.60 -25.13
N ASP A 56 44.52 22.41 -25.44
CA ASP A 56 43.92 21.44 -26.35
C ASP A 56 42.68 20.80 -25.69
N SER A 57 41.62 21.59 -25.63
CA SER A 57 40.39 21.34 -24.87
C SER A 57 39.19 21.54 -25.79
N GLY A 58 39.03 20.61 -26.74
CA GLY A 58 37.90 20.61 -27.66
C GLY A 58 36.58 20.40 -26.92
N SER A 59 35.57 21.24 -27.19
CA SER A 59 34.23 21.06 -26.64
C SER A 59 33.46 20.00 -27.45
N ALA A 60 32.60 19.23 -26.79
CA ALA A 60 31.76 18.24 -27.46
C ALA A 60 30.71 18.91 -28.35
N ILE A 61 30.72 18.63 -29.67
CA ILE A 61 29.75 19.17 -30.63
C ILE A 61 28.73 18.14 -31.11
N PHE A 62 29.07 16.85 -31.05
CA PHE A 62 28.15 15.75 -31.35
C PHE A 62 28.45 14.58 -30.43
N ALA A 63 27.41 13.86 -30.03
CA ALA A 63 27.52 12.58 -29.38
C ALA A 63 26.67 11.54 -30.12
N LYS A 64 27.20 10.33 -30.26
CA LYS A 64 26.44 9.16 -30.67
C LYS A 64 26.41 8.17 -29.53
N ALA A 65 25.22 7.87 -29.02
CA ALA A 65 25.04 6.89 -27.96
C ALA A 65 24.37 5.63 -28.54
N ALA A 66 25.01 4.48 -28.36
CA ALA A 66 24.40 3.19 -28.69
C ALA A 66 23.68 2.65 -27.45
N ILE A 67 22.38 2.41 -27.59
CA ILE A 67 21.51 2.00 -26.49
C ILE A 67 20.83 0.71 -26.88
N ASN A 68 20.88 -0.27 -25.99
CA ASN A 68 20.20 -1.55 -26.12
C ASN A 68 19.20 -1.68 -24.98
N MET A 69 17.93 -1.89 -25.32
CA MET A 69 16.86 -2.03 -24.33
C MET A 69 16.15 -3.37 -24.48
N VAL A 70 15.74 -3.96 -23.36
CA VAL A 70 14.95 -5.19 -23.30
C VAL A 70 13.78 -5.00 -22.34
N ARG A 71 12.58 -5.41 -22.73
CA ARG A 71 11.38 -5.34 -21.88
C ARG A 71 11.25 -6.54 -20.95
N MET A 72 10.61 -6.32 -19.80
CA MET A 72 10.14 -7.40 -18.93
C MET A 72 9.20 -8.34 -19.69
N THR A 73 9.37 -9.64 -19.50
CA THR A 73 8.64 -10.69 -20.23
C THR A 73 7.76 -11.54 -19.34
N SER A 74 8.05 -11.59 -18.05
CA SER A 74 7.29 -12.42 -17.11
C SER A 74 7.17 -11.82 -15.73
N PHE A 75 6.11 -12.24 -15.03
CA PHE A 75 5.80 -11.90 -13.64
C PHE A 75 5.50 -13.19 -12.87
N THR A 76 6.06 -13.29 -11.67
CA THR A 76 5.83 -14.40 -10.74
C THR A 76 5.42 -13.80 -9.39
N GLY A 77 4.19 -14.09 -8.96
CA GLY A 77 3.63 -13.64 -7.68
C GLY A 77 3.94 -14.61 -6.54
N GLY A 78 3.15 -14.56 -5.46
CA GLY A 78 3.33 -15.40 -4.28
C GLY A 78 3.08 -16.89 -4.50
N ASP A 79 2.26 -17.27 -5.49
CA ASP A 79 2.02 -18.66 -5.87
C ASP A 79 3.23 -19.33 -6.56
N GLY A 80 4.23 -18.55 -6.94
CA GLY A 80 5.39 -19.03 -7.71
C GLY A 80 5.06 -19.37 -9.17
N THR A 81 3.83 -19.09 -9.65
CA THR A 81 3.45 -19.34 -11.04
C THR A 81 4.00 -18.24 -11.93
N LYS A 82 4.88 -18.61 -12.86
CA LYS A 82 5.41 -17.69 -13.87
C LYS A 82 4.35 -17.40 -14.94
N THR A 83 3.95 -16.15 -15.07
CA THR A 83 2.97 -15.68 -16.08
C THR A 83 3.61 -14.70 -17.05
N PRO A 84 3.12 -14.59 -18.31
CA PRO A 84 3.55 -13.54 -19.22
C PRO A 84 3.27 -12.16 -18.64
N TYR A 85 4.23 -11.26 -18.74
CA TYR A 85 4.09 -9.90 -18.25
C TYR A 85 3.38 -9.01 -19.28
N SER A 86 2.49 -8.15 -18.78
CA SER A 86 1.77 -7.16 -19.59
C SER A 86 1.72 -5.81 -18.88
N GLU A 87 1.86 -4.74 -19.67
CA GLU A 87 1.84 -3.35 -19.19
C GLU A 87 0.44 -2.70 -19.24
N ASP A 88 -0.61 -3.51 -19.22
CA ASP A 88 -2.01 -3.05 -19.26
C ASP A 88 -2.44 -2.32 -17.97
N ILE A 89 -1.77 -2.65 -16.87
CA ILE A 89 -1.88 -2.03 -15.55
C ILE A 89 -0.47 -1.76 -14.98
N PRO A 90 -0.31 -0.81 -14.03
CA PRO A 90 0.96 -0.61 -13.34
C PRO A 90 1.42 -1.88 -12.61
N LEU A 91 2.74 -2.06 -12.49
CA LEU A 91 3.33 -3.20 -11.76
C LEU A 91 2.91 -3.21 -10.29
N GLU A 92 2.87 -2.05 -9.62
CA GLU A 92 2.42 -1.93 -8.23
C GLU A 92 0.98 -2.44 -8.07
N THR A 93 0.08 -2.12 -9.01
CA THR A 93 -1.28 -2.65 -8.97
C THR A 93 -1.30 -4.18 -9.06
N ARG A 94 -0.46 -4.77 -9.91
CA ARG A 94 -0.39 -6.23 -10.07
C ARG A 94 0.10 -6.93 -8.80
N VAL A 95 1.07 -6.32 -8.12
CA VAL A 95 1.70 -6.83 -6.89
C VAL A 95 0.81 -6.61 -5.67
N GLU A 96 0.26 -5.41 -5.52
CA GLU A 96 -0.41 -4.99 -4.28
C GLU A 96 -1.86 -5.43 -4.19
N ARG A 97 -2.50 -5.77 -5.31
CA ARG A 97 -3.93 -6.11 -5.34
C ARG A 97 -4.22 -7.31 -4.42
N LEU A 98 -5.03 -7.03 -3.41
CA LEU A 98 -5.57 -8.02 -2.48
C LEU A 98 -7.07 -8.11 -2.66
N ILE A 99 -7.65 -9.23 -2.22
CA ILE A 99 -9.11 -9.39 -2.20
C ILE A 99 -9.65 -8.63 -0.98
N PRO A 100 -10.39 -7.54 -1.17
CA PRO A 100 -10.97 -6.80 -0.06
C PRO A 100 -12.16 -7.56 0.54
N GLU A 101 -12.46 -7.29 1.81
CA GLU A 101 -13.76 -7.70 2.35
C GLU A 101 -14.87 -6.90 1.65
N ILE A 102 -15.87 -7.59 1.09
CA ILE A 102 -17.02 -6.95 0.44
C ILE A 102 -17.92 -6.32 1.50
N ASP A 103 -17.96 -4.98 1.54
CA ASP A 103 -18.84 -4.23 2.45
C ASP A 103 -20.33 -4.36 2.06
N LEU A 104 -21.24 -3.97 2.97
CA LEU A 104 -22.68 -4.12 2.75
C LEU A 104 -23.22 -3.30 1.57
N LYS A 105 -22.65 -2.12 1.28
CA LYS A 105 -23.06 -1.30 0.13
C LYS A 105 -22.62 -1.97 -1.17
N MET A 106 -21.39 -2.47 -1.20
CA MET A 106 -20.86 -3.22 -2.33
C MET A 106 -21.66 -4.51 -2.57
N ALA A 107 -21.95 -5.28 -1.52
CA ALA A 107 -22.77 -6.49 -1.59
C ALA A 107 -24.14 -6.24 -2.23
N VAL A 108 -24.83 -5.16 -1.85
CA VAL A 108 -26.11 -4.77 -2.46
C VAL A 108 -25.94 -4.41 -3.94
N ARG A 109 -24.89 -3.66 -4.30
CA ARG A 109 -24.60 -3.28 -5.69
C ARG A 109 -24.31 -4.51 -6.56
N LEU A 110 -23.51 -5.43 -6.06
CA LEU A 110 -23.16 -6.67 -6.76
C LEU A 110 -24.37 -7.59 -6.93
N GLY A 111 -25.18 -7.77 -5.89
CA GLY A 111 -26.42 -8.55 -5.97
C GLY A 111 -27.44 -7.95 -6.94
N LYS A 112 -27.58 -6.61 -6.96
CA LYS A 112 -28.40 -5.92 -7.97
C LYS A 112 -27.88 -6.18 -9.39
N LYS A 113 -26.57 -6.08 -9.61
CA LYS A 113 -25.97 -6.30 -10.94
C LYS A 113 -26.16 -7.73 -11.42
N PHE A 114 -26.09 -8.72 -10.54
CA PHE A 114 -26.39 -10.12 -10.88
C PHE A 114 -27.81 -10.28 -11.43
N LEU A 115 -28.80 -9.74 -10.71
CA LEU A 115 -30.21 -9.80 -11.13
C LEU A 115 -30.45 -9.05 -12.45
N GLN A 116 -29.77 -7.94 -12.67
CA GLN A 116 -29.84 -7.22 -13.95
C GLN A 116 -29.26 -8.04 -15.10
N LEU A 117 -28.08 -8.64 -14.93
CA LEU A 117 -27.49 -9.52 -15.94
C LEU A 117 -28.38 -10.74 -16.23
N LEU A 118 -29.03 -11.28 -15.19
CA LEU A 118 -29.95 -12.40 -15.34
C LEU A 118 -31.16 -12.03 -16.21
N ASP A 119 -31.78 -10.88 -15.96
CA ASP A 119 -32.90 -10.38 -16.76
C ASP A 119 -32.48 -9.98 -18.18
N GLU A 120 -31.32 -9.34 -18.34
CA GLU A 120 -30.74 -8.93 -19.63
C GLU A 120 -30.45 -10.13 -20.54
N GLU A 121 -29.80 -11.18 -20.01
CA GLU A 121 -29.49 -12.39 -20.78
C GLU A 121 -30.74 -13.28 -20.95
N GLY A 122 -31.61 -13.33 -19.95
CA GLY A 122 -32.86 -14.09 -20.02
C GLY A 122 -33.83 -13.54 -21.06
N GLY A 123 -33.89 -12.21 -21.23
CA GLY A 123 -34.69 -11.55 -22.27
C GLY A 123 -34.24 -11.85 -23.70
N LYS A 124 -33.01 -12.37 -23.90
CA LYS A 124 -32.49 -12.78 -25.22
C LYS A 124 -32.92 -14.21 -25.60
N LEU A 125 -33.51 -14.96 -24.68
CA LEU A 125 -33.98 -16.32 -24.94
C LEU A 125 -35.24 -16.32 -25.81
N SER A 126 -35.39 -17.34 -26.66
CA SER A 126 -36.60 -17.55 -27.45
C SER A 126 -37.82 -17.74 -26.54
N SER A 127 -39.00 -17.25 -26.97
CA SER A 127 -40.25 -17.33 -26.18
C SER A 127 -40.62 -18.76 -25.71
N GLY A 128 -40.17 -19.78 -26.44
CA GLY A 128 -40.36 -21.20 -26.06
C GLY A 128 -39.59 -21.64 -24.81
N GLN A 129 -38.59 -20.87 -24.35
CA GLN A 129 -37.93 -21.13 -23.07
C GLN A 129 -38.72 -20.56 -21.89
N GLY A 130 -39.68 -19.65 -22.10
CA GLY A 130 -40.61 -19.19 -21.06
C GLY A 130 -39.94 -18.49 -19.88
N TYR A 131 -38.90 -17.71 -20.15
CA TYR A 131 -38.28 -16.81 -19.18
C TYR A 131 -39.07 -15.48 -19.14
N VAL A 132 -39.23 -14.91 -17.94
CA VAL A 132 -39.87 -13.60 -17.72
C VAL A 132 -38.95 -12.78 -16.81
N SER A 133 -38.78 -11.48 -17.07
CA SER A 133 -37.98 -10.60 -16.20
C SER A 133 -38.50 -10.65 -14.76
N GLY A 134 -37.57 -10.80 -13.81
CA GLY A 134 -37.88 -10.95 -12.39
C GLY A 134 -38.31 -12.36 -11.97
N MET A 135 -38.37 -13.35 -12.87
CA MET A 135 -38.86 -14.72 -12.59
C MET A 135 -38.21 -15.37 -11.36
N TYR A 136 -36.91 -15.16 -11.17
CA TYR A 136 -36.13 -15.78 -10.09
C TYR A 136 -35.76 -14.81 -8.96
N GLN A 137 -36.19 -13.55 -9.05
CA GLN A 137 -35.70 -12.49 -8.17
C GLN A 137 -36.01 -12.78 -6.70
N GLN A 138 -37.21 -13.25 -6.40
CA GLN A 138 -37.64 -13.51 -5.04
C GLN A 138 -36.90 -14.71 -4.44
N GLN A 139 -36.74 -15.79 -5.21
CA GLN A 139 -36.06 -17.00 -4.78
C GLN A 139 -34.57 -16.75 -4.52
N PHE A 140 -33.92 -15.91 -5.33
CA PHE A 140 -32.54 -15.48 -5.06
C PHE A 140 -32.42 -14.68 -3.77
N LYS A 141 -33.35 -13.75 -3.50
CA LYS A 141 -33.39 -12.97 -2.26
C LYS A 141 -33.63 -13.85 -1.02
N GLU A 142 -34.45 -14.90 -1.16
CA GLU A 142 -34.71 -15.86 -0.09
C GLU A 142 -33.52 -16.80 0.16
N LYS A 143 -32.80 -17.20 -0.91
CA LYS A 143 -31.63 -18.08 -0.81
C LYS A 143 -30.40 -17.35 -0.25
N PHE A 144 -30.19 -16.09 -0.62
CA PHE A 144 -29.07 -15.27 -0.16
C PHE A 144 -29.58 -13.94 0.45
N PRO A 145 -30.21 -14.01 1.64
CA PRO A 145 -30.79 -12.85 2.29
C PRO A 145 -29.75 -12.05 3.08
N PHE A 146 -29.95 -10.73 3.17
CA PHE A 146 -29.34 -9.96 4.25
C PHE A 146 -30.04 -10.29 5.57
N ALA A 147 -29.32 -10.98 6.48
CA ALA A 147 -29.85 -11.37 7.78
C ALA A 147 -29.42 -10.40 8.89
N VAL A 148 -30.39 -9.86 9.64
CA VAL A 148 -30.10 -9.11 10.86
C VAL A 148 -29.92 -10.12 11.99
N PRO A 149 -28.76 -10.17 12.66
CA PRO A 149 -28.57 -11.08 13.77
C PRO A 149 -29.56 -10.81 14.89
N GLN A 150 -30.08 -11.88 15.50
CA GLN A 150 -30.94 -11.85 16.68
C GLN A 150 -30.39 -12.81 17.72
N PHE A 151 -30.47 -12.42 18.99
CA PHE A 151 -30.12 -13.28 20.12
C PHE A 151 -31.25 -14.27 20.38
N GLU A 152 -30.91 -15.55 20.44
CA GLU A 152 -31.77 -16.66 20.77
C GLU A 152 -31.35 -17.26 22.12
N GLY A 153 -32.27 -17.97 22.79
CA GLY A 153 -31.96 -18.60 24.08
C GLY A 153 -31.07 -19.84 23.92
N GLY A 154 -29.98 -19.92 24.67
CA GLY A 154 -29.08 -21.08 24.69
C GLY A 154 -27.86 -20.98 23.77
N GLU A 155 -27.55 -19.79 23.26
CA GLU A 155 -26.35 -19.52 22.47
C GLU A 155 -25.05 -19.74 23.24
N THR A 156 -24.01 -20.15 22.52
CA THR A 156 -22.65 -20.16 23.09
C THR A 156 -22.13 -18.73 23.24
N ALA A 157 -21.13 -18.56 24.10
CA ALA A 157 -20.50 -17.25 24.30
C ALA A 157 -19.90 -16.68 22.99
N GLN A 158 -19.36 -17.55 22.13
CA GLN A 158 -18.82 -17.17 20.83
C GLN A 158 -19.92 -16.73 19.85
N ASP A 159 -21.01 -17.48 19.75
CA ASP A 159 -22.13 -17.12 18.87
C ASP A 159 -22.70 -15.75 19.26
N ALA A 160 -22.92 -15.53 20.56
CA ALA A 160 -23.39 -14.25 21.07
C ALA A 160 -22.38 -13.12 20.78
N ALA A 161 -21.08 -13.37 20.87
CA ALA A 161 -20.05 -12.39 20.55
C ALA A 161 -20.03 -11.99 19.07
N VAL A 162 -20.19 -12.94 18.16
CA VAL A 162 -20.27 -12.68 16.71
C VAL A 162 -21.49 -11.80 16.39
N LYS A 163 -22.65 -12.14 16.97
CA LYS A 163 -23.88 -11.36 16.80
C LYS A 163 -23.75 -9.95 17.39
N ALA A 164 -23.22 -9.84 18.61
CA ALA A 164 -22.96 -8.57 19.28
C ALA A 164 -21.99 -7.69 18.47
N ARG A 165 -20.96 -8.27 17.84
CA ARG A 165 -20.02 -7.53 16.97
C ARG A 165 -20.73 -6.84 15.83
N VAL A 166 -21.63 -7.53 15.13
CA VAL A 166 -22.42 -6.94 14.03
C VAL A 166 -23.36 -5.87 14.57
N LEU A 167 -24.08 -6.14 15.65
CA LEU A 167 -25.05 -5.22 16.25
C LEU A 167 -24.41 -3.95 16.84
N SER A 168 -23.18 -4.04 17.34
CA SER A 168 -22.40 -2.90 17.85
C SER A 168 -22.13 -1.84 16.77
N LEU A 169 -22.13 -2.22 15.49
CA LEU A 169 -22.00 -1.30 14.37
C LEU A 169 -23.37 -0.71 14.00
N GLN A 170 -23.77 0.35 14.71
CA GLN A 170 -25.12 0.91 14.61
C GLN A 170 -25.51 1.34 13.19
N GLN A 171 -24.61 2.00 12.45
CA GLN A 171 -24.87 2.44 11.08
C GLN A 171 -25.01 1.26 10.12
N ALA A 172 -24.10 0.28 10.19
CA ALA A 172 -24.16 -0.93 9.39
C ALA A 172 -25.42 -1.75 9.70
N THR A 173 -25.79 -1.89 10.97
CA THR A 173 -27.01 -2.57 11.40
C THR A 173 -28.28 -1.87 10.90
N SER A 174 -28.29 -0.53 10.93
CA SER A 174 -29.41 0.27 10.39
C SER A 174 -29.55 0.09 8.88
N PHE A 175 -28.42 0.07 8.16
CA PHE A 175 -28.39 -0.23 6.74
C PHE A 175 -28.89 -1.65 6.46
N LEU A 176 -28.40 -2.64 7.22
CA LEU A 176 -28.79 -4.05 7.11
C LEU A 176 -30.31 -4.22 7.28
N ARG A 177 -30.90 -3.60 8.31
CA ARG A 177 -32.37 -3.59 8.52
C ARG A 177 -33.13 -2.97 7.34
N ALA A 178 -32.56 -1.97 6.67
CA ALA A 178 -33.21 -1.32 5.53
C ALA A 178 -33.20 -2.19 4.25
N VAL A 179 -32.19 -3.05 4.09
CA VAL A 179 -32.02 -3.92 2.91
C VAL A 179 -32.50 -5.35 3.12
N SER A 180 -32.63 -5.79 4.38
CA SER A 180 -33.12 -7.13 4.73
C SER A 180 -34.48 -7.42 4.09
N GLY A 181 -34.59 -8.57 3.43
CA GLY A 181 -35.76 -8.99 2.65
C GLY A 181 -36.02 -8.23 1.34
N ARG A 182 -35.21 -7.21 0.99
CA ARG A 182 -35.42 -6.37 -0.20
C ARG A 182 -34.36 -6.56 -1.27
N ALA A 183 -33.12 -6.83 -0.87
CA ALA A 183 -31.97 -6.98 -1.74
C ALA A 183 -31.38 -8.41 -1.68
N LEU A 184 -30.71 -8.78 -2.77
CA LEU A 184 -29.89 -10.00 -2.86
C LEU A 184 -28.52 -9.71 -2.25
N ASP A 185 -28.04 -10.57 -1.35
CA ASP A 185 -26.69 -10.45 -0.80
C ASP A 185 -25.64 -10.91 -1.82
N GLY A 186 -24.99 -9.94 -2.46
CA GLY A 186 -23.90 -10.20 -3.40
C GLY A 186 -22.63 -10.74 -2.75
N LYS A 187 -22.38 -10.52 -1.44
CA LYS A 187 -21.23 -11.11 -0.72
C LYS A 187 -21.43 -12.62 -0.59
N ALA A 188 -22.62 -13.05 -0.18
CA ALA A 188 -22.96 -14.47 -0.07
C ALA A 188 -22.93 -15.17 -1.45
N LEU A 189 -23.39 -14.49 -2.50
CA LEU A 189 -23.30 -15.01 -3.87
C LEU A 189 -21.85 -15.09 -4.37
N TRP A 190 -21.02 -14.11 -4.03
CA TRP A 190 -19.59 -14.09 -4.36
C TRP A 190 -18.86 -15.27 -3.72
N ALA A 191 -19.11 -15.52 -2.44
CA ALA A 191 -18.55 -16.65 -1.71
C ALA A 191 -18.86 -18.02 -2.37
N LEU A 192 -20.01 -18.13 -3.05
CA LEU A 192 -20.38 -19.34 -3.79
C LEU A 192 -19.70 -19.44 -5.17
N LEU A 193 -19.57 -18.34 -5.91
CA LEU A 193 -19.29 -18.37 -7.35
C LEU A 193 -17.86 -18.01 -7.74
N TRP A 194 -17.11 -17.31 -6.90
CA TRP A 194 -15.80 -16.75 -7.25
C TRP A 194 -14.77 -17.81 -7.68
N GLN A 195 -14.67 -18.91 -6.94
CA GLN A 195 -13.71 -19.98 -7.25
C GLN A 195 -14.20 -20.87 -8.40
N ASP A 196 -15.50 -21.22 -8.39
CA ASP A 196 -16.11 -22.07 -9.40
C ASP A 196 -17.54 -21.60 -9.73
N PRO A 197 -17.73 -20.89 -10.85
CA PRO A 197 -19.05 -20.44 -11.29
C PRO A 197 -20.03 -21.59 -11.56
N THR A 198 -19.55 -22.82 -11.77
CA THR A 198 -20.41 -23.98 -12.03
C THR A 198 -21.23 -24.41 -10.81
N GLN A 199 -20.85 -23.97 -9.60
CA GLN A 199 -21.60 -24.21 -8.36
C GLN A 199 -23.03 -23.66 -8.41
N ILE A 200 -23.30 -22.66 -9.27
CA ILE A 200 -24.66 -22.16 -9.49
C ILE A 200 -25.63 -23.24 -9.97
N ASN A 201 -25.13 -24.31 -10.59
CA ASN A 201 -25.94 -25.46 -11.00
C ASN A 201 -26.57 -26.20 -9.81
N GLY A 202 -26.04 -26.02 -8.60
CA GLY A 202 -26.63 -26.54 -7.36
C GLY A 202 -28.06 -26.04 -7.14
N LEU A 203 -28.42 -24.88 -7.69
CA LEU A 203 -29.75 -24.27 -7.59
C LEU A 203 -30.74 -24.77 -8.67
N VAL A 204 -30.29 -25.60 -9.61
CA VAL A 204 -31.09 -26.12 -10.72
C VAL A 204 -31.90 -27.34 -10.29
N LEU A 205 -33.17 -27.35 -10.67
CA LEU A 205 -34.10 -28.43 -10.42
C LEU A 205 -33.75 -29.68 -11.21
N SER A 206 -33.82 -30.83 -10.53
CA SER A 206 -33.82 -32.14 -11.17
C SER A 206 -35.16 -32.41 -11.86
N LEU A 207 -35.16 -33.32 -12.85
CA LEU A 207 -36.39 -33.74 -13.55
C LEU A 207 -37.46 -34.21 -12.55
N GLY A 208 -38.65 -33.60 -12.60
CA GLY A 208 -39.79 -33.95 -11.74
C GLY A 208 -39.77 -33.36 -10.32
N GLN A 209 -38.75 -32.57 -9.96
CA GLN A 209 -38.67 -31.91 -8.66
C GLN A 209 -39.48 -30.60 -8.64
N SER A 210 -40.19 -30.33 -7.54
CA SER A 210 -40.85 -29.03 -7.31
C SER A 210 -39.86 -28.00 -6.75
N PRO A 211 -39.99 -26.70 -7.09
CA PRO A 211 -39.17 -25.62 -6.51
C PRO A 211 -39.19 -25.62 -4.98
N ASN A 212 -38.02 -25.43 -4.37
CA ASN A 212 -37.86 -25.21 -2.93
C ASN A 212 -36.78 -24.12 -2.67
N SER A 213 -36.46 -23.87 -1.40
CA SER A 213 -35.46 -22.86 -1.01
C SER A 213 -34.06 -23.12 -1.54
N GLU A 214 -33.71 -24.38 -1.81
CA GLU A 214 -32.39 -24.81 -2.27
C GLU A 214 -32.29 -24.87 -3.80
N LYS A 215 -33.36 -25.33 -4.46
CA LYS A 215 -33.42 -25.58 -5.90
C LYS A 215 -34.70 -24.98 -6.46
N PHE A 216 -34.56 -23.97 -7.30
CA PHE A 216 -35.70 -23.24 -7.87
C PHE A 216 -35.51 -22.89 -9.34
N ILE A 217 -34.33 -23.11 -9.91
CA ILE A 217 -34.05 -22.78 -11.32
C ILE A 217 -34.51 -23.94 -12.20
N LEU A 218 -35.36 -23.65 -13.19
CA LEU A 218 -35.85 -24.65 -14.15
C LEU A 218 -34.69 -25.23 -14.96
N SER A 219 -34.69 -26.55 -15.22
CA SER A 219 -33.60 -27.23 -15.93
C SER A 219 -33.34 -26.66 -17.33
N LYS A 220 -34.38 -26.11 -18.00
CA LYS A 220 -34.26 -25.41 -19.29
C LYS A 220 -33.45 -24.10 -19.22
N HIS A 221 -33.33 -23.47 -18.05
CA HIS A 221 -32.57 -22.24 -17.82
C HIS A 221 -31.15 -22.52 -17.27
N LYS A 222 -30.70 -23.79 -17.23
CA LYS A 222 -29.35 -24.17 -16.75
C LYS A 222 -28.23 -23.42 -17.48
N ASN A 223 -28.27 -23.38 -18.81
CA ASN A 223 -27.23 -22.72 -19.60
C ASN A 223 -27.27 -21.18 -19.42
N LEU A 224 -28.46 -20.61 -19.25
CA LEU A 224 -28.62 -19.18 -18.95
C LEU A 224 -27.93 -18.83 -17.63
N ILE A 225 -28.23 -19.56 -16.54
CA ILE A 225 -27.70 -19.19 -15.23
C ILE A 225 -26.19 -19.36 -15.15
N LEU A 226 -25.64 -20.40 -15.80
CA LEU A 226 -24.19 -20.59 -15.88
C LEU A 226 -23.51 -19.46 -16.66
N LEU A 227 -24.10 -19.02 -17.78
CA LEU A 227 -23.61 -17.87 -18.53
C LEU A 227 -23.61 -16.59 -17.69
N VAL A 228 -24.69 -16.34 -16.95
CA VAL A 228 -24.84 -15.16 -16.08
C VAL A 228 -23.83 -15.22 -14.93
N ALA A 229 -23.63 -16.38 -14.31
CA ALA A 229 -22.64 -16.58 -13.27
C ALA A 229 -21.21 -16.25 -13.77
N ASN A 230 -20.82 -16.79 -14.92
CA ASN A 230 -19.51 -16.48 -15.53
C ASN A 230 -19.33 -14.99 -15.81
N LYS A 231 -20.31 -14.35 -16.48
CA LYS A 231 -20.27 -12.91 -16.79
C LYS A 231 -20.24 -12.05 -15.53
N TRP A 232 -20.96 -12.45 -14.48
CA TRP A 232 -21.00 -11.71 -13.23
C TRP A 232 -19.68 -11.83 -12.46
N VAL A 233 -19.09 -13.03 -12.38
CA VAL A 233 -17.77 -13.22 -11.74
C VAL A 233 -16.71 -12.42 -12.48
N GLU A 234 -16.68 -12.47 -13.81
CA GLU A 234 -15.78 -11.65 -14.64
C GLU A 234 -16.00 -10.14 -14.41
N PHE A 235 -17.25 -9.70 -14.30
CA PHE A 235 -17.58 -8.32 -13.97
C PHE A 235 -17.02 -7.91 -12.59
N VAL A 236 -17.20 -8.74 -11.55
CA VAL A 236 -16.70 -8.43 -10.20
C VAL A 236 -15.17 -8.39 -10.18
N LYS A 237 -14.52 -9.38 -10.80
CA LYS A 237 -13.05 -9.43 -10.97
C LYS A 237 -12.52 -8.15 -11.61
N ASN A 238 -13.17 -7.68 -12.67
CA ASN A 238 -12.78 -6.47 -13.38
C ASN A 238 -13.09 -5.16 -12.63
N GLU A 239 -14.24 -5.05 -11.95
CA GLU A 239 -14.63 -3.83 -11.20
C GLU A 239 -13.69 -3.59 -10.00
N LEU A 240 -13.24 -4.67 -9.34
CA LEU A 240 -12.37 -4.61 -8.16
C LEU A 240 -10.89 -4.89 -8.48
N ASN A 241 -10.56 -5.19 -9.73
CA ASN A 241 -9.22 -5.56 -10.20
C ASN A 241 -8.56 -6.65 -9.33
N LEU A 242 -9.30 -7.73 -9.08
CA LEU A 242 -8.88 -8.83 -8.20
C LEU A 242 -7.78 -9.70 -8.85
N PRO A 243 -6.97 -10.42 -8.05
CA PRO A 243 -6.17 -11.52 -8.57
C PRO A 243 -7.06 -12.64 -9.16
N GLU A 244 -6.49 -13.64 -9.84
CA GLU A 244 -7.30 -14.76 -10.37
C GLU A 244 -7.68 -15.79 -9.30
N SER A 245 -6.84 -15.93 -8.29
CA SER A 245 -7.01 -16.80 -7.12
C SER A 245 -6.45 -16.15 -5.84
N ASP A 246 -6.83 -16.69 -4.68
CA ASP A 246 -6.30 -16.26 -3.39
C ASP A 246 -4.80 -16.53 -3.26
N GLU A 247 -4.31 -17.58 -3.92
CA GLU A 247 -2.90 -18.02 -3.86
C GLU A 247 -1.96 -17.10 -4.65
N GLN A 248 -2.49 -16.33 -5.61
CA GLN A 248 -1.71 -15.41 -6.44
C GLN A 248 -1.33 -14.10 -5.75
N ASP A 249 -1.84 -13.83 -4.55
CA ASP A 249 -1.45 -12.62 -3.85
C ASP A 249 0.07 -12.64 -3.55
N SER A 250 0.71 -11.47 -3.63
CA SER A 250 2.14 -11.36 -3.39
C SER A 250 2.43 -11.03 -1.92
N TRP A 251 1.44 -11.10 -1.02
CA TRP A 251 1.55 -10.61 0.35
C TRP A 251 1.96 -11.72 1.31
N LEU A 252 3.18 -11.62 1.84
CA LEU A 252 3.69 -12.53 2.86
C LEU A 252 3.25 -12.06 4.24
N LYS A 253 2.34 -12.83 4.86
CA LYS A 253 1.71 -12.46 6.14
C LYS A 253 2.72 -12.46 7.29
N GLU A 254 3.69 -13.37 7.26
CA GLU A 254 4.72 -13.50 8.29
C GLU A 254 5.73 -12.34 8.25
N ARG A 255 5.94 -11.75 7.06
CA ARG A 255 6.83 -10.60 6.82
C ARG A 255 6.11 -9.25 6.86
N LEU A 256 4.79 -9.24 6.68
CA LEU A 256 4.00 -8.01 6.54
C LEU A 256 4.44 -7.15 5.35
N GLU A 257 4.82 -7.80 4.25
CA GLU A 257 5.37 -7.20 3.04
C GLU A 257 4.92 -7.97 1.79
N TYR A 258 5.14 -7.39 0.63
CA TYR A 258 4.98 -8.05 -0.66
C TYR A 258 6.33 -8.59 -1.17
N SER A 259 6.30 -9.76 -1.81
CA SER A 259 7.45 -10.33 -2.50
C SER A 259 7.02 -10.89 -3.87
N PHE A 260 7.80 -10.60 -4.90
CA PHE A 260 7.51 -11.05 -6.26
C PHE A 260 8.78 -11.05 -7.13
N ARG A 261 8.70 -11.68 -8.30
CA ARG A 261 9.80 -11.71 -9.28
C ARG A 261 9.32 -11.28 -10.65
N THR A 262 10.24 -10.73 -11.43
CA THR A 262 10.02 -10.45 -12.86
C THR A 262 11.16 -11.08 -13.66
N GLY A 263 10.88 -11.46 -14.90
CA GLY A 263 11.88 -12.03 -15.79
C GLY A 263 12.04 -11.21 -17.05
N ILE A 264 13.25 -11.23 -17.59
CA ILE A 264 13.65 -10.62 -18.85
C ILE A 264 14.27 -11.71 -19.72
N ASP A 265 13.74 -11.91 -20.91
CA ASP A 265 14.34 -12.81 -21.91
C ASP A 265 15.37 -12.01 -22.72
N GLU A 266 16.63 -12.41 -22.68
CA GLU A 266 17.75 -11.68 -23.29
C GLU A 266 17.83 -11.89 -24.81
N GLY A 267 17.17 -12.93 -25.33
CA GLY A 267 17.13 -13.26 -26.75
C GLY A 267 18.32 -14.02 -27.31
N ASP A 268 19.20 -14.50 -26.44
CA ASP A 268 20.32 -15.40 -26.73
C ASP A 268 20.15 -16.77 -26.06
N SER A 269 18.89 -17.17 -25.81
CA SER A 269 18.53 -18.35 -25.00
C SER A 269 18.95 -18.22 -23.53
N THR A 270 19.11 -16.99 -23.04
CA THR A 270 19.30 -16.70 -21.62
C THR A 270 18.20 -15.80 -21.06
N GLN A 271 18.01 -15.85 -19.74
CA GLN A 271 17.03 -15.05 -19.03
C GLN A 271 17.67 -14.44 -17.78
N THR A 272 17.36 -13.18 -17.53
CA THR A 272 17.65 -12.51 -16.26
C THR A 272 16.39 -12.50 -15.39
N GLU A 273 16.51 -12.91 -14.12
CA GLU A 273 15.44 -12.87 -13.12
C GLU A 273 15.71 -11.73 -12.13
N LEU A 274 14.76 -10.81 -12.03
CA LEU A 274 14.76 -9.72 -11.05
C LEU A 274 13.86 -10.12 -9.88
N ASN A 275 14.35 -9.94 -8.67
CA ASN A 275 13.67 -10.27 -7.43
C ASN A 275 13.40 -8.99 -6.63
N ALA A 276 12.17 -8.81 -6.19
CA ALA A 276 11.79 -7.79 -5.23
C ALA A 276 11.44 -8.52 -3.94
N GLU A 277 12.43 -8.66 -3.05
CA GLU A 277 12.26 -9.45 -1.84
C GLU A 277 11.37 -8.73 -0.81
N GLU A 278 11.61 -7.42 -0.61
CA GLU A 278 10.97 -6.60 0.41
C GLU A 278 10.27 -5.39 -0.22
N TYR A 279 8.97 -5.51 -0.51
CA TYR A 279 8.18 -4.41 -1.05
C TYR A 279 7.00 -4.06 -0.15
N PHE A 280 6.96 -2.83 0.37
CA PHE A 280 5.85 -2.40 1.25
C PHE A 280 5.56 -0.89 1.27
N HIS A 281 6.31 -0.10 0.51
CA HIS A 281 6.28 1.36 0.56
C HIS A 281 5.21 2.00 -0.33
N GLY A 282 4.58 1.25 -1.24
CA GLY A 282 3.54 1.73 -2.15
C GLY A 282 4.05 2.48 -3.38
N HIS A 283 5.36 2.42 -3.66
CA HIS A 283 5.94 2.88 -4.91
C HIS A 283 7.14 2.01 -5.29
N LEU A 284 7.13 1.44 -6.50
CA LEU A 284 8.23 0.66 -7.04
C LEU A 284 9.21 1.55 -7.81
N ASP A 285 10.50 1.33 -7.58
CA ASP A 285 11.58 1.99 -8.32
C ASP A 285 12.74 1.01 -8.51
N TRP A 286 13.79 1.40 -9.23
CA TRP A 286 14.93 0.54 -9.56
C TRP A 286 15.56 -0.13 -8.33
N PHE A 287 15.65 0.58 -7.20
CA PHE A 287 16.22 0.07 -5.95
C PHE A 287 15.33 -0.97 -5.23
N SER A 288 14.10 -1.21 -5.73
CA SER A 288 13.22 -2.25 -5.19
C SER A 288 13.54 -3.64 -5.73
N PHE A 289 14.54 -3.75 -6.63
CA PHE A 289 14.87 -4.97 -7.35
C PHE A 289 16.34 -5.30 -7.21
N ASP A 290 16.62 -6.59 -7.06
CA ASP A 290 17.93 -7.19 -7.21
C ASP A 290 17.90 -8.25 -8.33
N VAL A 291 19.04 -8.57 -8.90
CA VAL A 291 19.20 -9.63 -9.90
C VAL A 291 19.47 -10.95 -9.16
N ALA A 292 18.46 -11.80 -9.07
CA ALA A 292 18.58 -13.11 -8.43
C ALA A 292 19.32 -14.12 -9.32
N LYS A 293 19.13 -14.04 -10.64
CA LYS A 293 19.84 -14.88 -11.62
C LYS A 293 20.14 -14.08 -12.88
N GLU A 294 21.42 -13.95 -13.18
CA GLU A 294 21.87 -13.29 -14.39
C GLU A 294 22.09 -14.32 -15.51
N LYS A 295 21.51 -14.08 -16.69
CA LYS A 295 21.72 -14.88 -17.93
C LYS A 295 21.65 -16.40 -17.72
N ALA A 296 20.67 -16.86 -16.94
CA ALA A 296 20.40 -18.28 -16.78
C ALA A 296 19.86 -18.88 -18.08
N GLU A 297 20.19 -20.13 -18.39
CA GLU A 297 19.70 -20.81 -19.60
C GLU A 297 18.16 -20.82 -19.65
N SER A 298 17.62 -20.43 -20.81
CA SER A 298 16.20 -20.39 -21.10
C SER A 298 15.90 -21.13 -22.41
N ASN A 299 14.90 -22.01 -22.36
CA ASN A 299 14.42 -22.76 -23.52
C ASN A 299 13.18 -22.12 -24.17
N GLN A 300 12.87 -20.86 -23.85
CA GLN A 300 11.70 -20.17 -24.40
C GLN A 300 12.01 -19.55 -25.77
N ALA A 301 10.99 -19.51 -26.64
CA ALA A 301 11.10 -18.85 -27.92
C ALA A 301 11.13 -17.33 -27.70
N PHE A 302 12.21 -16.69 -28.15
CA PHE A 302 12.40 -15.26 -28.02
C PHE A 302 11.45 -14.47 -28.94
N ASP A 303 10.82 -13.44 -28.39
CA ASP A 303 10.06 -12.45 -29.15
C ASP A 303 11.01 -11.32 -29.57
N GLU A 304 11.25 -11.11 -30.88
CA GLU A 304 12.15 -10.04 -31.31
C GLU A 304 11.61 -8.63 -30.98
N THR A 305 10.32 -8.48 -30.68
CA THR A 305 9.71 -7.17 -30.41
C THR A 305 10.02 -6.61 -29.02
N ILE A 306 10.48 -7.44 -28.08
CA ILE A 306 10.81 -7.01 -26.71
C ILE A 306 12.21 -6.38 -26.60
N ARG A 307 13.07 -6.56 -27.60
CA ARG A 307 14.42 -5.98 -27.65
C ARG A 307 14.52 -4.93 -28.74
N LYS A 308 15.14 -3.80 -28.42
CA LYS A 308 15.37 -2.72 -29.38
C LYS A 308 16.75 -2.14 -29.17
N ARG A 309 17.51 -2.04 -30.26
CA ARG A 309 18.79 -1.33 -30.28
C ARG A 309 18.66 -0.06 -31.09
N GLU A 310 19.06 1.06 -30.50
CA GLU A 310 19.00 2.38 -31.12
C GLU A 310 20.35 3.07 -31.05
N VAL A 311 20.64 3.92 -32.04
CA VAL A 311 21.81 4.80 -32.02
C VAL A 311 21.31 6.23 -32.10
N LEU A 312 21.41 6.94 -30.98
CA LEU A 312 21.07 8.35 -30.92
C LEU A 312 22.19 9.16 -31.55
N THR A 313 21.85 10.27 -32.20
CA THR A 313 22.80 11.31 -32.58
C THR A 313 22.26 12.62 -32.02
N VAL A 314 22.98 13.19 -31.07
CA VAL A 314 22.54 14.37 -30.31
C VAL A 314 23.68 15.37 -30.20
N ILE A 315 23.32 16.61 -29.89
CA ILE A 315 24.27 17.60 -29.40
C ILE A 315 24.18 17.53 -27.87
N PRO A 316 25.24 17.12 -27.17
CA PRO A 316 25.23 17.09 -25.71
C PRO A 316 25.05 18.50 -25.16
N SER A 317 24.30 18.64 -24.08
CA SER A 317 24.12 19.90 -23.37
C SER A 317 24.87 19.88 -22.05
N GLU A 318 25.39 21.02 -21.61
CA GLU A 318 26.00 21.12 -20.28
C GLU A 318 24.99 20.76 -19.18
N ALA A 319 25.45 19.95 -18.23
CA ALA A 319 24.70 19.68 -17.01
C ALA A 319 24.54 20.99 -16.25
N SER A 320 23.30 21.36 -15.95
CA SER A 320 22.98 22.60 -15.24
C SER A 320 21.76 22.42 -14.34
N PHE A 321 21.69 23.22 -13.28
CA PHE A 321 20.55 23.28 -12.39
C PHE A 321 20.23 24.73 -12.05
N ALA A 322 19.01 24.98 -11.58
CA ALA A 322 18.54 26.33 -11.29
C ALA A 322 19.42 27.02 -10.22
N GLY A 323 19.95 28.20 -10.56
CA GLY A 323 20.83 28.98 -9.67
C GLY A 323 22.31 28.65 -9.76
N MET A 324 22.70 27.72 -10.63
CA MET A 324 24.11 27.49 -10.93
C MET A 324 24.69 28.68 -11.72
N PRO A 325 25.93 29.11 -11.44
CA PRO A 325 26.65 30.05 -12.29
C PRO A 325 26.70 29.55 -13.74
N ASN A 326 26.48 30.43 -14.71
CA ASN A 326 26.67 30.05 -16.10
C ASN A 326 28.16 29.88 -16.42
N SER A 327 28.44 28.95 -17.32
CA SER A 327 29.76 28.63 -17.90
C SER A 327 30.29 29.72 -18.85
N ARG A 328 30.17 30.99 -18.44
CA ARG A 328 30.63 32.16 -19.20
C ARG A 328 31.53 33.04 -18.32
N TRP A 329 32.37 33.86 -18.94
CA TRP A 329 33.35 34.65 -18.20
C TRP A 329 32.77 35.64 -17.20
N TRP A 330 31.61 36.22 -17.51
CA TRP A 330 30.91 37.09 -16.57
C TRP A 330 29.41 37.07 -16.83
N GLU A 331 28.67 37.01 -15.74
CA GLU A 331 27.25 37.28 -15.66
C GLU A 331 26.93 37.85 -14.27
N MET A 332 25.89 38.68 -14.19
CA MET A 332 25.30 39.00 -12.90
C MET A 332 24.35 37.87 -12.51
N GLU A 333 24.78 37.04 -11.56
CA GLU A 333 23.97 35.93 -11.04
C GLU A 333 22.73 36.42 -10.28
N ASP A 334 21.73 35.55 -10.20
CA ASP A 334 20.55 35.80 -9.39
C ASP A 334 20.92 35.74 -7.90
N GLY A 335 20.89 36.89 -7.23
CA GLY A 335 21.22 37.00 -5.80
C GLY A 335 20.26 36.26 -4.85
N SER A 336 19.19 35.63 -5.35
CA SER A 336 18.38 34.70 -4.55
C SER A 336 19.13 33.40 -4.21
N ILE A 337 20.21 33.07 -4.93
CA ILE A 337 21.02 31.87 -4.73
C ILE A 337 22.48 32.30 -4.54
N ASP A 338 22.97 32.20 -3.30
CA ASP A 338 24.33 32.60 -2.91
C ASP A 338 25.14 31.35 -2.53
N LEU A 339 25.73 30.70 -3.54
CA LEU A 339 26.58 29.52 -3.35
C LEU A 339 27.90 29.87 -2.65
N GLY A 340 28.37 31.13 -2.76
CA GLY A 340 29.60 31.59 -2.10
C GLY A 340 29.47 31.70 -0.58
N ASN A 341 28.26 31.89 -0.07
CA ASN A 341 27.95 31.92 1.36
C ASN A 341 27.37 30.60 1.88
N LEU A 342 27.45 29.51 1.10
CA LEU A 342 27.02 28.20 1.55
C LEU A 342 27.95 27.71 2.67
N LYS A 343 27.45 27.70 3.91
CA LYS A 343 28.18 27.16 5.07
C LYS A 343 28.05 25.63 5.08
N ALA A 344 29.11 24.94 4.69
CA ALA A 344 29.26 23.50 4.83
C ALA A 344 30.23 23.18 5.97
N SER A 345 29.88 22.23 6.85
CA SER A 345 30.87 21.58 7.72
C SER A 345 31.66 20.53 6.93
N ASP A 346 32.76 20.05 7.51
CA ASP A 346 33.54 18.92 7.01
C ASP A 346 32.72 17.63 6.83
N THR A 347 31.65 17.46 7.61
CA THR A 347 30.70 16.35 7.49
C THR A 347 29.64 16.54 6.40
N ASP A 348 29.49 17.75 5.85
CA ASP A 348 28.45 18.07 4.86
C ASP A 348 28.92 17.75 3.42
N ILE A 349 29.30 16.50 3.16
CA ILE A 349 29.89 16.05 1.89
C ILE A 349 29.04 16.47 0.68
N ALA A 350 27.71 16.30 0.76
CA ALA A 350 26.80 16.67 -0.33
C ALA A 350 26.85 18.17 -0.68
N LYS A 351 26.92 19.04 0.34
CA LYS A 351 27.02 20.50 0.12
C LYS A 351 28.35 20.84 -0.54
N ILE A 352 29.44 20.22 -0.09
CA ILE A 352 30.77 20.42 -0.65
C ILE A 352 30.79 19.98 -2.11
N LEU A 353 30.29 18.78 -2.42
CA LEU A 353 30.21 18.24 -3.78
C LEU A 353 29.41 19.14 -4.73
N VAL A 354 28.19 19.55 -4.34
CA VAL A 354 27.35 20.43 -5.17
C VAL A 354 28.02 21.78 -5.40
N THR A 355 28.64 22.36 -4.36
CA THR A 355 29.34 23.66 -4.47
C THR A 355 30.55 23.54 -5.38
N GLN A 356 31.35 22.48 -5.22
CA GLN A 356 32.53 22.26 -6.03
C GLN A 356 32.17 22.00 -7.49
N TYR A 357 31.16 21.18 -7.75
CA TYR A 357 30.62 20.97 -9.09
C TYR A 357 30.16 22.29 -9.71
N ALA A 358 29.31 23.06 -9.01
CA ALA A 358 28.75 24.30 -9.54
C ALA A 358 29.80 25.39 -9.83
N LEU A 359 30.86 25.47 -9.01
CA LEU A 359 31.86 26.53 -9.10
C LEU A 359 33.11 26.16 -9.92
N GLN A 360 33.47 24.87 -10.00
CA GLN A 360 34.76 24.44 -10.57
C GLN A 360 34.65 23.49 -11.75
N TYR A 361 33.62 22.63 -11.78
CA TYR A 361 33.56 21.52 -12.74
C TYR A 361 32.30 21.53 -13.61
N SER A 362 31.45 22.56 -13.55
CA SER A 362 30.15 22.57 -14.23
C SER A 362 30.27 22.44 -15.75
N ASN A 363 31.36 22.96 -16.33
CA ASN A 363 31.70 22.89 -17.75
C ASN A 363 32.20 21.52 -18.22
N ASP A 364 32.55 20.60 -17.31
CA ASP A 364 33.09 19.28 -17.66
C ASP A 364 32.01 18.19 -17.72
N TRP A 365 30.76 18.53 -17.40
CA TRP A 365 29.66 17.57 -17.34
C TRP A 365 28.65 17.82 -18.45
N LEU A 366 28.38 16.78 -19.21
CA LEU A 366 27.46 16.81 -20.35
C LEU A 366 26.30 15.84 -20.11
N VAL A 367 25.10 16.24 -20.53
CA VAL A 367 23.87 15.47 -20.47
C VAL A 367 23.42 15.12 -21.87
N ILE A 368 23.06 13.85 -22.05
CA ILE A 368 22.37 13.34 -23.22
C ILE A 368 20.97 12.91 -22.76
N PRO A 369 19.91 13.67 -23.09
CA PRO A 369 18.56 13.26 -22.72
C PRO A 369 18.14 12.03 -23.54
N TYR A 370 17.58 11.03 -22.86
CA TYR A 370 17.00 9.85 -23.50
C TYR A 370 15.73 9.41 -22.78
N ASP A 371 14.67 9.18 -23.56
CA ASP A 371 13.40 8.68 -23.05
C ASP A 371 13.43 7.15 -22.97
N ILE A 372 13.40 6.62 -21.75
CA ILE A 372 13.36 5.18 -21.50
C ILE A 372 11.91 4.70 -21.42
N PRO A 373 11.51 3.66 -22.18
CA PRO A 373 10.21 3.03 -22.01
C PRO A 373 10.08 2.37 -20.63
N THR A 374 8.94 2.53 -19.97
CA THR A 374 8.66 1.85 -18.70
C THR A 374 8.62 0.33 -18.87
N GLY A 375 8.95 -0.41 -17.81
CA GLY A 375 9.02 -1.87 -17.86
C GLY A 375 10.21 -2.40 -18.67
N SER A 376 11.28 -1.61 -18.80
CA SER A 376 12.47 -2.00 -19.57
C SER A 376 13.76 -1.86 -18.77
N MET A 377 14.73 -2.66 -19.18
CA MET A 377 16.10 -2.64 -18.71
C MET A 377 16.98 -2.15 -19.86
N VAL A 378 17.78 -1.11 -19.61
CA VAL A 378 18.48 -0.35 -20.64
C VAL A 378 19.98 -0.38 -20.39
N GLU A 379 20.71 -0.77 -21.42
CA GLU A 379 22.17 -0.77 -21.47
C GLU A 379 22.66 0.36 -22.39
N VAL A 380 23.60 1.16 -21.88
CA VAL A 380 24.38 2.08 -22.72
C VAL A 380 25.65 1.35 -23.14
N GLU A 381 25.69 0.85 -24.38
CA GLU A 381 26.83 0.09 -24.91
C GLU A 381 28.09 0.95 -25.06
N GLY A 382 27.91 2.26 -25.28
CA GLY A 382 28.99 3.23 -25.38
C GLY A 382 28.56 4.54 -26.02
N ILE A 383 29.37 5.57 -25.79
CA ILE A 383 29.12 6.93 -26.29
C ILE A 383 30.34 7.38 -27.10
N LEU A 384 30.14 7.75 -28.35
CA LEU A 384 31.16 8.36 -29.20
C LEU A 384 30.94 9.87 -29.24
N VAL A 385 31.86 10.63 -28.68
CA VAL A 385 31.82 12.10 -28.68
C VAL A 385 32.74 12.64 -29.77
N ARG A 386 32.27 13.60 -30.55
CA ARG A 386 33.07 14.36 -31.50
C ARG A 386 33.26 15.77 -30.98
N ASP A 387 34.51 16.22 -30.97
CA ASP A 387 34.87 17.56 -30.48
C ASP A 387 34.87 18.62 -31.60
N THR A 388 35.09 19.89 -31.22
CA THR A 388 35.24 21.03 -32.14
C THR A 388 36.39 20.91 -33.13
N PHE A 389 37.43 20.12 -32.81
CA PHE A 389 38.57 19.85 -33.68
C PHE A 389 38.33 18.69 -34.65
N GLY A 390 37.18 18.00 -34.53
CA GLY A 390 36.79 16.88 -35.36
C GLY A 390 37.43 15.54 -34.96
N GLN A 391 38.01 15.46 -33.77
CA GLN A 391 38.47 14.22 -33.15
C GLN A 391 37.28 13.46 -32.57
N ASN A 392 37.35 12.13 -32.56
CA ASN A 392 36.31 11.29 -31.97
C ASN A 392 36.89 10.57 -30.75
N PHE A 393 36.20 10.68 -29.62
CA PHE A 393 36.52 10.04 -28.36
C PHE A 393 35.46 9.00 -28.03
N PHE A 394 35.88 7.77 -27.79
CA PHE A 394 34.99 6.73 -27.26
C PHE A 394 34.99 6.83 -25.75
N VAL A 395 33.84 7.21 -25.18
CA VAL A 395 33.61 7.33 -23.75
C VAL A 395 33.13 5.98 -23.25
N GLU A 396 33.97 5.36 -22.44
CA GLU A 396 33.68 4.10 -21.75
C GLU A 396 32.95 4.38 -20.42
N ALA A 397 32.28 3.36 -19.88
CA ALA A 397 31.69 3.45 -18.56
C ALA A 397 32.76 3.79 -17.50
N ALA A 398 32.40 4.66 -16.55
CA ALA A 398 33.31 5.08 -15.48
C ALA A 398 33.76 3.90 -14.60
N HIS A 399 32.91 2.87 -14.48
CA HIS A 399 33.22 1.67 -13.72
C HIS A 399 33.82 0.58 -14.62
N LYS A 400 35.02 0.10 -14.27
CA LYS A 400 35.71 -1.02 -14.91
C LYS A 400 36.10 -2.07 -13.87
N ASP A 401 35.91 -3.33 -14.23
CA ASP A 401 36.17 -4.46 -13.34
C ASP A 401 37.66 -4.47 -12.92
N GLY A 402 37.93 -4.51 -11.61
CA GLY A 402 39.29 -4.57 -11.03
C GLY A 402 39.81 -3.29 -10.38
N GLU A 403 39.04 -2.19 -10.35
CA GLU A 403 39.40 -0.97 -9.63
C GLU A 403 38.75 -0.90 -8.23
N SER A 404 39.50 -1.26 -7.18
CA SER A 404 39.00 -1.42 -5.79
C SER A 404 38.54 -0.14 -5.10
N TRP A 405 38.68 1.03 -5.74
CA TRP A 405 38.34 2.33 -5.16
C TRP A 405 37.02 2.91 -5.72
N ASN A 406 36.48 2.28 -6.76
CA ASN A 406 35.26 2.70 -7.50
C ASN A 406 34.11 1.68 -7.38
N GLU A 407 34.08 0.89 -6.30
CA GLU A 407 33.09 -0.20 -6.09
C GLU A 407 31.65 0.29 -5.84
N TRP A 408 31.42 1.61 -5.76
CA TRP A 408 30.09 2.18 -5.61
C TRP A 408 29.53 2.64 -6.96
N ASN A 409 28.30 2.22 -7.28
CA ASN A 409 27.58 2.64 -8.48
C ASN A 409 26.14 3.04 -8.14
N MET A 410 25.59 4.00 -8.87
CA MET A 410 24.21 4.46 -8.75
C MET A 410 23.40 3.95 -9.94
N TYR A 411 22.13 3.59 -9.71
CA TYR A 411 21.20 3.07 -10.75
C TYR A 411 21.54 1.68 -11.31
N SER A 412 22.51 0.99 -10.71
CA SER A 412 22.78 -0.43 -10.97
C SER A 412 22.00 -1.32 -10.01
N LEU A 413 21.68 -2.53 -10.47
CA LEU A 413 21.05 -3.55 -9.63
C LEU A 413 22.11 -4.47 -9.04
N THR A 414 21.94 -4.85 -7.77
CA THR A 414 22.82 -5.84 -7.13
C THR A 414 22.56 -7.22 -7.71
N VAL A 415 23.61 -7.99 -7.98
CA VAL A 415 23.52 -9.40 -8.42
C VAL A 415 23.82 -10.31 -7.23
N GLU A 416 22.84 -11.13 -6.88
CA GLU A 416 22.95 -12.11 -5.80
C GLU A 416 23.89 -13.26 -6.21
N LYS A 417 24.96 -13.49 -5.44
CA LYS A 417 25.87 -14.64 -5.63
C LYS A 417 25.83 -15.61 -4.44
N GLY A 418 25.75 -15.09 -3.22
CA GLY A 418 25.61 -15.85 -1.99
C GLY A 418 25.83 -14.97 -0.74
N GLU A 419 25.37 -15.42 0.42
CA GLU A 419 25.36 -14.64 1.68
C GLU A 419 26.74 -14.11 2.12
N PHE A 420 27.82 -14.80 1.75
CA PHE A 420 29.20 -14.47 2.14
C PHE A 420 30.09 -14.06 0.96
N GLU A 421 29.53 -13.93 -0.24
CA GLU A 421 30.28 -13.47 -1.42
C GLU A 421 30.02 -11.98 -1.65
N ASN A 422 31.04 -11.27 -2.14
CA ASN A 422 30.84 -9.87 -2.51
C ASN A 422 29.84 -9.81 -3.67
N PRO A 423 28.74 -9.04 -3.52
CA PRO A 423 27.75 -8.90 -4.57
C PRO A 423 28.39 -8.30 -5.83
N ASP A 424 27.94 -8.76 -6.98
CA ASP A 424 28.24 -8.12 -8.26
C ASP A 424 27.15 -7.09 -8.57
N PHE A 425 27.25 -6.40 -9.70
CA PHE A 425 26.21 -5.47 -10.11
C PHE A 425 25.97 -5.54 -11.62
N ASP A 426 24.69 -5.42 -12.00
CA ASP A 426 24.29 -5.28 -13.38
C ASP A 426 24.35 -3.80 -13.79
N LYS A 427 25.02 -3.52 -14.91
CA LYS A 427 25.27 -2.17 -15.43
C LYS A 427 24.06 -1.54 -16.11
N ARG A 428 22.97 -2.30 -16.30
CA ARG A 428 21.76 -1.82 -16.98
C ARG A 428 20.85 -1.07 -16.02
N VAL A 429 20.25 0.00 -16.51
CA VAL A 429 19.28 0.81 -15.76
C VAL A 429 17.90 0.19 -15.91
N LEU A 430 17.25 -0.07 -14.78
CA LEU A 430 15.87 -0.54 -14.72
C LEU A 430 14.91 0.63 -14.56
N LEU A 431 13.90 0.71 -15.43
CA LEU A 431 12.75 1.58 -15.22
C LEU A 431 11.49 0.71 -15.08
N PRO A 432 11.00 0.41 -13.86
CA PRO A 432 9.80 -0.40 -13.67
C PRO A 432 8.55 0.33 -14.19
N SER A 433 7.48 -0.41 -14.48
CA SER A 433 6.18 0.18 -14.84
C SER A 433 5.41 0.67 -13.61
N ALA A 434 6.01 1.59 -12.88
CA ALA A 434 5.46 2.17 -11.67
C ALA A 434 4.39 3.24 -11.97
N ALA A 435 3.40 3.37 -11.09
CA ALA A 435 2.40 4.44 -11.15
C ALA A 435 3.03 5.77 -10.74
N VAL A 436 2.97 6.76 -11.63
CA VAL A 436 3.53 8.10 -11.38
C VAL A 436 2.84 8.80 -10.22
N LYS A 437 1.52 8.61 -10.09
CA LYS A 437 0.72 9.24 -9.03
C LYS A 437 -0.46 8.37 -8.66
N THR A 438 -0.59 8.13 -7.37
CA THR A 438 -1.69 7.35 -6.80
C THR A 438 -2.51 8.20 -5.83
N LEU A 439 -3.83 8.05 -5.90
CA LEU A 439 -4.77 8.58 -4.92
C LEU A 439 -5.15 7.45 -3.97
N GLU A 440 -4.95 7.66 -2.67
CA GLU A 440 -5.31 6.71 -1.62
C GLU A 440 -6.60 7.15 -0.92
N SER A 441 -7.47 6.21 -0.57
CA SER A 441 -8.63 6.47 0.30
C SER A 441 -8.21 6.72 1.74
N GLU A 442 -9.16 7.08 2.61
CA GLU A 442 -8.94 6.88 4.04
C GLU A 442 -8.70 5.40 4.34
N ALA A 443 -7.94 5.14 5.41
CA ALA A 443 -7.66 3.78 5.86
C ALA A 443 -8.95 3.09 6.31
N ILE A 444 -9.29 1.99 5.64
CA ILE A 444 -10.41 1.12 6.01
C ILE A 444 -10.03 0.33 7.27
N GLU A 445 -8.77 -0.09 7.32
CA GLU A 445 -8.16 -0.83 8.40
C GLU A 445 -6.80 -0.19 8.74
N GLU A 446 -6.53 -0.07 10.04
CA GLU A 446 -5.24 0.37 10.55
C GLU A 446 -4.86 -0.46 11.77
N VAL A 447 -3.75 -1.19 11.68
CA VAL A 447 -3.21 -1.99 12.78
C VAL A 447 -1.83 -1.44 13.16
N LYS A 448 -1.60 -1.24 14.45
CA LYS A 448 -0.30 -0.84 15.00
C LYS A 448 0.29 -1.98 15.80
N PHE A 449 1.47 -2.45 15.39
CA PHE A 449 2.28 -3.35 16.19
C PHE A 449 3.21 -2.54 17.08
N ILE A 450 3.13 -2.75 18.39
CA ILE A 450 4.03 -2.12 19.36
C ILE A 450 4.65 -3.19 20.26
N ARG A 451 5.93 -3.03 20.62
CA ARG A 451 6.57 -3.87 21.63
C ARG A 451 6.21 -3.38 23.03
N ASP A 452 5.93 -4.33 23.91
CA ASP A 452 5.78 -4.12 25.35
C ASP A 452 6.94 -4.83 26.07
N GLU A 453 8.02 -4.08 26.31
CA GLU A 453 9.26 -4.61 26.90
C GLU A 453 9.05 -5.15 28.32
N MET A 454 8.08 -4.63 29.09
CA MET A 454 7.81 -5.12 30.44
C MET A 454 7.17 -6.50 30.45
N ALA A 455 6.28 -6.75 29.47
CA ALA A 455 5.56 -8.02 29.35
C ALA A 455 6.23 -9.00 28.35
N ASN A 456 7.33 -8.58 27.71
CA ASN A 456 8.05 -9.33 26.67
C ASN A 456 7.11 -9.88 25.58
N LEU A 457 6.23 -9.01 25.07
CA LEU A 457 5.23 -9.36 24.06
C LEU A 457 5.03 -8.20 23.08
N VAL A 458 4.31 -8.48 22.00
CA VAL A 458 3.88 -7.46 21.03
C VAL A 458 2.37 -7.29 21.11
N TRP A 459 1.90 -6.05 21.01
CA TRP A 459 0.47 -5.75 20.85
C TRP A 459 0.18 -5.40 19.40
N GLY A 460 -0.76 -6.12 18.78
CA GLY A 460 -1.45 -5.70 17.57
C GLY A 460 -2.69 -4.89 17.95
N ILE A 461 -2.60 -3.56 17.82
CA ILE A 461 -3.67 -2.63 18.18
C ILE A 461 -4.46 -2.29 16.92
N GLU A 462 -5.72 -2.73 16.89
CA GLU A 462 -6.67 -2.34 15.86
C GLU A 462 -7.06 -0.87 16.11
N SER A 463 -6.39 0.06 15.43
CA SER A 463 -6.64 1.51 15.55
C SER A 463 -7.84 1.91 14.70
N ARG A 464 -7.99 1.33 13.52
CA ARG A 464 -9.20 1.43 12.70
C ARG A 464 -9.65 0.06 12.25
N ILE A 465 -10.96 -0.18 12.35
CA ILE A 465 -11.62 -1.39 11.90
C ILE A 465 -12.60 -1.08 10.77
N PRO A 466 -12.88 -2.02 9.85
CA PRO A 466 -13.95 -1.83 8.88
C PRO A 466 -15.31 -1.59 9.57
N ASN A 467 -16.01 -0.53 9.19
CA ASN A 467 -17.33 -0.19 9.74
C ASN A 467 -18.49 -0.96 9.06
N GLY A 468 -18.19 -1.83 8.09
CA GLY A 468 -19.16 -2.60 7.31
C GLY A 468 -19.83 -1.83 6.15
N LEU A 469 -19.50 -0.55 5.95
CA LEU A 469 -20.07 0.34 4.93
C LEU A 469 -19.01 0.98 4.02
N GLY A 470 -17.81 0.41 3.97
CA GLY A 470 -16.69 0.84 3.12
C GLY A 470 -15.77 1.89 3.75
N GLU A 471 -15.90 2.19 5.05
CA GLU A 471 -15.07 3.16 5.77
C GLU A 471 -14.47 2.53 7.03
N GLY A 472 -13.48 3.19 7.63
CA GLY A 472 -12.89 2.78 8.91
C GLY A 472 -13.58 3.44 10.11
N LEU A 473 -13.83 2.68 11.17
CA LEU A 473 -14.27 3.13 12.50
C LEU A 473 -13.10 3.06 13.49
N ASP A 474 -13.02 3.99 14.42
CA ASP A 474 -12.00 3.94 15.49
C ASP A 474 -12.15 2.67 16.34
N GLY A 475 -11.04 1.98 16.58
CA GLY A 475 -11.05 0.70 17.29
C GLY A 475 -11.45 0.79 18.76
N TYR A 476 -11.17 1.90 19.45
CA TYR A 476 -11.61 2.10 20.84
C TYR A 476 -13.11 2.39 20.89
N GLU A 477 -13.61 3.20 19.96
CA GLU A 477 -15.05 3.42 19.82
C GLU A 477 -15.78 2.10 19.54
N ALA A 478 -15.23 1.29 18.64
CA ALA A 478 -15.80 0.00 18.29
C ALA A 478 -15.79 -1.01 19.45
N ALA A 479 -14.72 -1.04 20.26
CA ALA A 479 -14.64 -1.87 21.45
C ALA A 479 -15.65 -1.44 22.51
N LYS A 480 -15.81 -0.12 22.73
CA LYS A 480 -16.80 0.42 23.65
C LYS A 480 -18.23 0.09 23.20
N ASN A 481 -18.55 0.28 21.92
CA ASN A 481 -19.87 -0.06 21.38
C ASN A 481 -20.23 -1.53 21.56
N LEU A 482 -19.24 -2.43 21.46
CA LEU A 482 -19.42 -3.86 21.70
C LEU A 482 -19.66 -4.15 23.18
N GLN A 483 -18.90 -3.52 24.07
CA GLN A 483 -19.11 -3.63 25.52
C GLN A 483 -20.51 -3.14 25.92
N ASP A 484 -20.95 -2.00 25.37
CA ASP A 484 -22.28 -1.45 25.62
C ASP A 484 -23.40 -2.40 25.16
N GLU A 485 -23.20 -3.11 24.04
CA GLU A 485 -24.16 -4.13 23.57
C GLU A 485 -24.20 -5.35 24.51
N PHE A 486 -23.07 -5.79 25.05
CA PHE A 486 -23.07 -6.83 26.10
C PHE A 486 -23.76 -6.34 27.38
N VAL A 487 -23.50 -5.12 27.84
CA VAL A 487 -24.16 -4.56 29.03
C VAL A 487 -25.67 -4.49 28.83
N ARG A 488 -26.14 -4.18 27.62
CA ARG A 488 -27.57 -4.17 27.29
C ARG A 488 -28.23 -5.54 27.41
N LEU A 489 -27.49 -6.62 27.17
CA LEU A 489 -27.98 -7.99 27.29
C LEU A 489 -28.03 -8.48 28.75
N ILE A 490 -27.24 -7.86 29.64
CA ILE A 490 -27.30 -8.14 31.08
C ILE A 490 -28.66 -7.65 31.58
N GLN A 491 -29.53 -8.60 31.96
CA GLN A 491 -30.77 -8.25 32.62
C GLN A 491 -30.44 -7.55 33.94
N PRO A 492 -31.08 -6.41 34.26
CA PRO A 492 -30.88 -5.78 35.56
C PRO A 492 -31.27 -6.81 36.63
N LYS A 493 -30.32 -7.17 37.49
CA LYS A 493 -30.57 -8.02 38.65
C LYS A 493 -31.75 -7.40 39.41
N GLU A 494 -32.87 -8.12 39.53
CA GLU A 494 -33.95 -7.70 40.40
C GLU A 494 -33.35 -7.52 41.80
N VAL A 495 -33.30 -6.26 42.27
CA VAL A 495 -32.92 -5.98 43.65
C VAL A 495 -33.99 -6.69 44.49
N PRO A 496 -33.63 -7.67 45.35
CA PRO A 496 -34.62 -8.30 46.20
C PRO A 496 -35.35 -7.21 46.98
N SER A 497 -36.67 -7.11 46.79
CA SER A 497 -37.51 -6.15 47.50
C SER A 497 -37.55 -6.43 49.00
N GLU A 498 -37.06 -7.58 49.43
CA GLU A 498 -36.85 -7.95 50.83
C GLU A 498 -35.38 -8.23 51.10
N ILE A 499 -34.78 -7.38 51.93
CA ILE A 499 -33.49 -7.66 52.57
C ILE A 499 -33.76 -8.73 53.63
N THR A 500 -33.36 -9.98 53.38
CA THR A 500 -33.40 -11.03 54.41
C THR A 500 -32.31 -10.73 55.43
N LEU A 501 -32.67 -10.06 56.52
CA LEU A 501 -31.77 -9.87 57.66
C LEU A 501 -31.45 -11.26 58.26
N PRO A 502 -30.19 -11.54 58.63
CA PRO A 502 -29.85 -12.78 59.31
C PRO A 502 -30.64 -12.89 60.62
N ILE A 503 -31.17 -14.10 60.89
CA ILE A 503 -31.92 -14.39 62.11
C ILE A 503 -31.01 -14.16 63.32
N THR A 504 -31.31 -13.15 64.13
CA THR A 504 -30.67 -12.93 65.43
C THR A 504 -31.07 -14.06 66.37
N VAL A 505 -30.13 -14.95 66.68
CA VAL A 505 -30.30 -15.94 67.75
C VAL A 505 -30.03 -15.25 69.08
N GLY A 506 -31.07 -14.81 69.77
CA GLY A 506 -30.99 -14.36 71.18
C GLY A 506 -31.73 -13.04 71.48
N PRO A 507 -32.63 -12.99 72.48
CA PRO A 507 -33.36 -11.75 72.83
C PRO A 507 -32.56 -10.66 73.54
N ASN A 508 -31.23 -10.76 73.71
CA ASN A 508 -30.50 -9.89 74.66
C ASN A 508 -29.09 -9.46 74.23
N GLU A 509 -28.77 -9.41 72.94
CA GLU A 509 -27.60 -8.67 72.47
C GLU A 509 -27.99 -7.78 71.29
N GLU A 510 -27.82 -6.46 71.44
CA GLU A 510 -27.81 -5.52 70.33
C GLU A 510 -26.58 -5.80 69.45
N SER A 511 -26.63 -6.89 68.70
CA SER A 511 -25.68 -7.17 67.63
C SER A 511 -25.95 -6.18 66.52
N LYS A 512 -25.34 -5.00 66.60
CA LYS A 512 -25.16 -4.12 65.45
C LYS A 512 -24.46 -4.95 64.38
N VAL A 513 -25.20 -5.43 63.39
CA VAL A 513 -24.63 -5.98 62.17
C VAL A 513 -23.95 -4.80 61.48
N SER A 514 -22.71 -4.51 61.86
CA SER A 514 -21.85 -3.67 61.04
C SER A 514 -21.57 -4.50 59.80
N THR A 515 -22.21 -4.14 58.68
CA THR A 515 -21.74 -4.56 57.36
C THR A 515 -20.32 -4.00 57.20
N TYR A 516 -19.32 -4.77 57.63
CA TYR A 516 -17.93 -4.41 57.50
C TYR A 516 -17.60 -4.40 56.01
N LYS A 517 -17.64 -3.22 55.41
CA LYS A 517 -17.20 -3.00 54.04
C LYS A 517 -15.68 -2.95 54.07
N ALA A 518 -15.02 -3.95 53.48
CA ALA A 518 -13.57 -3.98 53.37
C ALA A 518 -13.09 -2.67 52.72
N GLN A 519 -12.11 -1.97 53.29
CA GLN A 519 -11.60 -0.70 52.75
C GLN A 519 -10.82 -0.90 51.43
N LEU A 520 -10.32 -2.11 51.20
CA LEU A 520 -9.52 -2.47 50.04
C LEU A 520 -10.21 -3.60 49.27
N ARG A 521 -10.19 -3.50 47.94
CA ARG A 521 -10.59 -4.53 47.00
C ARG A 521 -9.33 -5.03 46.29
N TYR A 522 -9.04 -6.31 46.42
CA TYR A 522 -8.03 -6.96 45.61
C TYR A 522 -8.62 -7.30 44.24
N GLN A 523 -7.92 -6.93 43.18
CA GLN A 523 -8.27 -7.22 41.80
C GLN A 523 -7.09 -7.98 41.16
N LEU A 524 -7.34 -9.23 40.78
CA LEU A 524 -6.33 -10.12 40.21
C LEU A 524 -5.66 -9.54 38.96
N GLY A 525 -6.41 -8.84 38.12
CA GLY A 525 -5.87 -8.09 36.99
C GLY A 525 -6.90 -7.12 36.41
N ASN A 526 -6.42 -6.07 35.75
CA ASN A 526 -7.30 -5.22 34.94
C ASN A 526 -7.45 -5.78 33.51
N SER A 527 -8.49 -5.33 32.82
CA SER A 527 -8.69 -5.62 31.41
C SER A 527 -8.12 -4.50 30.55
N VAL A 528 -7.69 -4.86 29.34
CA VAL A 528 -7.36 -3.90 28.27
C VAL A 528 -8.55 -3.82 27.31
N SER A 529 -8.65 -2.74 26.55
CA SER A 529 -9.66 -2.60 25.50
C SER A 529 -9.53 -3.75 24.48
N GLU A 530 -10.66 -4.28 24.01
CA GLU A 530 -10.70 -5.50 23.18
C GLU A 530 -10.03 -5.37 21.81
N ASN A 531 -9.72 -4.14 21.38
CA ASN A 531 -8.97 -3.86 20.16
C ASN A 531 -7.44 -4.08 20.31
N TRP A 532 -6.96 -4.47 21.50
CA TRP A 532 -5.57 -4.84 21.75
C TRP A 532 -5.41 -6.36 21.71
N ILE A 533 -4.71 -6.84 20.69
CA ILE A 533 -4.54 -8.28 20.45
C ILE A 533 -3.09 -8.67 20.79
N PRO A 534 -2.86 -9.56 21.77
CA PRO A 534 -1.52 -9.91 22.17
C PRO A 534 -0.86 -10.85 21.17
N PHE A 535 0.45 -10.71 21.00
CA PHE A 535 1.33 -11.59 20.26
C PHE A 535 2.46 -12.03 21.19
N ILE A 536 2.55 -13.33 21.44
CA ILE A 536 3.52 -13.92 22.37
C ILE A 536 4.71 -14.51 21.60
N PRO A 537 5.94 -14.39 22.12
CA PRO A 537 7.10 -15.01 21.50
C PRO A 537 7.03 -16.54 21.66
N VAL A 538 7.16 -17.26 20.55
CA VAL A 538 7.21 -18.72 20.51
C VAL A 538 8.29 -19.18 19.54
N HIS A 539 8.82 -20.38 19.78
CA HIS A 539 9.70 -21.05 18.83
C HIS A 539 8.90 -22.07 18.01
N GLN A 540 8.99 -22.00 16.68
CA GLN A 540 8.35 -22.96 15.80
C GLN A 540 9.29 -24.15 15.56
N GLN A 541 8.80 -25.36 15.83
CA GLN A 541 9.59 -26.58 15.62
C GLN A 541 10.03 -26.70 14.15
N GLY A 542 11.34 -26.89 13.93
CA GLY A 542 11.93 -27.01 12.60
C GLY A 542 12.27 -25.68 11.93
N SER A 543 12.03 -24.54 12.58
CA SER A 543 12.50 -23.24 12.09
C SER A 543 13.91 -22.95 12.59
N ASN A 544 14.75 -22.37 11.74
CA ASN A 544 16.05 -21.84 12.12
C ASN A 544 15.94 -20.50 12.89
N ARG A 545 14.78 -19.83 12.80
CA ARG A 545 14.51 -18.59 13.55
C ARG A 545 14.19 -18.93 15.00
N GLU A 546 14.84 -18.24 15.94
CA GLU A 546 14.64 -18.47 17.36
C GLU A 546 13.24 -18.06 17.82
N ILE A 547 12.73 -16.90 17.38
CA ILE A 547 11.49 -16.30 17.86
C ILE A 547 10.54 -15.99 16.69
N HIS A 548 9.28 -16.37 16.86
CA HIS A 548 8.15 -15.87 16.08
C HIS A 548 7.11 -15.31 17.05
N PHE A 549 6.42 -14.25 16.63
CA PHE A 549 5.29 -13.71 17.37
C PHE A 549 4.01 -14.43 16.97
N GLN A 550 3.46 -15.23 17.88
CA GLN A 550 2.18 -15.92 17.68
C GLN A 550 1.02 -15.11 18.26
N ARG A 551 -0.03 -14.89 17.47
CA ARG A 551 -1.27 -14.27 17.95
C ARG A 551 -1.89 -15.09 19.08
N ALA A 552 -2.05 -14.45 20.24
CA ALA A 552 -2.74 -14.96 21.42
C ALA A 552 -4.11 -14.28 21.60
N SER A 553 -4.80 -14.55 22.69
CA SER A 553 -6.10 -13.94 22.99
C SER A 553 -6.26 -13.66 24.47
N MET A 554 -6.77 -12.47 24.80
CA MET A 554 -7.18 -12.14 26.17
C MET A 554 -8.53 -12.78 26.48
N PRO A 555 -8.81 -13.15 27.74
CA PRO A 555 -10.13 -13.63 28.14
C PRO A 555 -11.12 -12.46 28.25
N ARG A 556 -12.28 -12.58 27.61
CA ARG A 556 -13.45 -11.74 27.87
C ARG A 556 -14.17 -12.29 29.11
N ILE A 557 -14.28 -11.47 30.14
CA ILE A 557 -14.95 -11.83 31.40
C ILE A 557 -16.16 -10.92 31.57
N ILE A 558 -17.36 -11.46 31.35
CA ILE A 558 -18.65 -10.75 31.48
C ILE A 558 -19.66 -11.65 32.20
N GLU A 559 -20.65 -11.07 32.88
CA GLU A 559 -21.62 -11.84 33.69
C GLU A 559 -22.52 -12.79 32.86
N LEU A 560 -22.64 -12.56 31.56
CA LEU A 560 -23.54 -13.29 30.67
C LEU A 560 -23.09 -14.73 30.37
N PHE A 561 -21.78 -14.94 30.29
CA PHE A 561 -21.21 -16.17 29.76
C PHE A 561 -19.92 -16.54 30.48
N GLU A 562 -19.54 -17.82 30.41
CA GLU A 562 -18.22 -18.26 30.83
C GLU A 562 -17.11 -17.51 30.08
N PRO A 563 -15.92 -17.30 30.72
CA PRO A 563 -14.80 -16.64 30.08
C PRO A 563 -14.43 -17.28 28.74
N HIS A 564 -14.34 -16.47 27.69
CA HIS A 564 -14.01 -16.91 26.33
C HIS A 564 -13.01 -15.96 25.67
N ALA A 565 -12.38 -16.40 24.58
CA ALA A 565 -11.32 -15.62 23.93
C ALA A 565 -11.86 -14.39 23.19
N ILE A 566 -11.22 -13.24 23.40
CA ILE A 566 -11.40 -12.05 22.54
C ILE A 566 -10.79 -12.34 21.18
N ARG A 567 -11.56 -12.14 20.11
CA ARG A 567 -11.09 -12.28 18.73
C ARG A 567 -10.93 -10.93 18.04
N PRO A 568 -9.87 -10.75 17.23
CA PRO A 568 -9.66 -9.56 16.42
C PRO A 568 -10.83 -9.31 15.49
N ARG A 569 -11.00 -8.06 15.06
CA ARG A 569 -12.06 -7.63 14.14
C ARG A 569 -11.53 -7.33 12.75
N THR A 570 -10.25 -6.99 12.60
CA THR A 570 -9.72 -6.59 11.31
C THR A 570 -9.26 -7.79 10.48
N PRO A 571 -9.45 -7.78 9.13
CA PRO A 571 -9.04 -8.89 8.28
C PRO A 571 -7.55 -9.24 8.41
N LEU A 572 -6.65 -8.27 8.64
CA LEU A 572 -5.22 -8.51 8.82
C LEU A 572 -4.93 -9.35 10.06
N LEU A 573 -5.62 -9.06 11.17
CA LEU A 573 -5.43 -9.81 12.41
C LEU A 573 -6.34 -11.02 12.53
N ARG A 574 -7.35 -11.21 11.67
CA ARG A 574 -8.29 -12.35 11.70
C ARG A 574 -7.85 -13.56 10.90
N ASP A 575 -6.68 -13.55 10.28
CA ASP A 575 -6.18 -14.70 9.52
C ASP A 575 -6.19 -16.00 10.34
N GLY A 576 -6.69 -17.08 9.75
CA GLY A 576 -6.88 -18.36 10.46
C GLY A 576 -8.05 -18.40 11.46
N ILE A 577 -8.94 -17.41 11.47
CA ILE A 577 -10.20 -17.40 12.23
C ILE A 577 -11.37 -17.30 11.26
N ASP A 578 -12.37 -18.17 11.41
CA ASP A 578 -13.55 -18.16 10.55
C ASP A 578 -14.60 -17.11 10.96
N GLU A 579 -15.73 -17.06 10.27
CA GLU A 579 -16.83 -16.12 10.58
C GLU A 579 -17.53 -16.42 11.93
N LYS A 580 -17.36 -17.62 12.48
CA LYS A 580 -17.93 -18.07 13.75
C LYS A 580 -16.97 -17.88 14.94
N ASP A 581 -15.85 -17.20 14.73
CA ASP A 581 -14.78 -16.99 15.72
C ASP A 581 -14.06 -18.30 16.14
N GLU A 582 -14.21 -19.38 15.35
CA GLU A 582 -13.43 -20.61 15.49
C GLU A 582 -12.02 -20.39 14.94
N GLN A 583 -11.01 -20.73 15.75
CA GLN A 583 -9.61 -20.59 15.35
C GLN A 583 -9.16 -21.87 14.64
N ILE A 584 -9.02 -21.78 13.32
CA ILE A 584 -8.59 -22.88 12.44
C ILE A 584 -7.07 -22.98 12.44
N ASN A 585 -6.39 -21.84 12.25
CA ASN A 585 -4.93 -21.77 12.15
C ASN A 585 -4.33 -20.68 13.06
N PRO A 586 -3.12 -20.88 13.61
CA PRO A 586 -2.36 -19.82 14.26
C PRO A 586 -1.88 -18.79 13.24
N LEU A 587 -1.70 -17.54 13.68
CA LEU A 587 -1.07 -16.47 12.92
C LEU A 587 0.31 -16.19 13.54
N PHE A 588 1.35 -16.22 12.70
CA PHE A 588 2.73 -15.93 13.09
C PHE A 588 3.24 -14.70 12.34
N ILE A 589 4.08 -13.92 13.02
CA ILE A 589 4.82 -12.78 12.46
C ILE A 589 6.29 -12.96 12.86
N ASN A 590 7.21 -12.73 11.94
CA ASN A 590 8.64 -12.83 12.23
C ASN A 590 9.08 -11.70 13.19
N GLU A 591 10.07 -11.97 14.04
CA GLU A 591 10.47 -11.01 15.08
C GLU A 591 11.02 -9.70 14.48
N GLU A 592 11.82 -9.82 13.42
CA GLU A 592 12.49 -8.72 12.72
C GLU A 592 11.51 -7.68 12.17
N GLU A 593 10.27 -8.10 11.89
CA GLU A 593 9.26 -7.25 11.28
C GLU A 593 8.64 -6.25 12.23
N VAL A 594 8.80 -6.45 13.54
CA VAL A 594 8.31 -5.51 14.55
C VAL A 594 9.52 -4.92 15.25
N PRO A 595 10.20 -3.89 14.71
CA PRO A 595 11.28 -3.20 15.40
C PRO A 595 10.79 -2.47 16.66
N ARG A 596 11.71 -1.95 17.48
CA ARG A 596 11.39 -1.14 18.67
C ARG A 596 10.53 0.09 18.38
N ALA A 597 10.69 0.68 17.19
CA ALA A 597 9.86 1.79 16.75
C ALA A 597 8.38 1.39 16.51
N GLY A 598 8.07 0.09 16.52
CA GLY A 598 6.79 -0.46 16.13
C GLY A 598 6.55 -0.35 14.62
N VAL A 599 5.41 -0.88 14.19
CA VAL A 599 4.96 -0.84 12.80
C VAL A 599 3.51 -0.41 12.71
N LYS A 600 3.21 0.37 11.68
CA LYS A 600 1.86 0.74 11.30
C LYS A 600 1.53 0.10 9.95
N LEU A 601 0.53 -0.75 9.94
CA LEU A 601 -0.07 -1.30 8.74
C LEU A 601 -1.37 -0.59 8.43
N THR A 602 -1.57 -0.25 7.17
CA THR A 602 -2.81 0.37 6.67
C THR A 602 -3.27 -0.35 5.42
N SER A 603 -4.57 -0.63 5.35
CA SER A 603 -5.22 -1.14 4.15
C SER A 603 -6.11 -0.06 3.53
N THR A 604 -5.93 0.22 2.25
CA THR A 604 -6.58 1.33 1.53
C THR A 604 -6.99 0.93 0.11
N TYR A 605 -8.06 1.52 -0.40
CA TYR A 605 -8.29 1.55 -1.84
C TYR A 605 -7.38 2.59 -2.47
N GLN A 606 -6.73 2.20 -3.55
CA GLN A 606 -5.80 3.02 -4.31
C GLN A 606 -6.33 3.20 -5.73
N ARG A 607 -6.07 4.36 -6.32
CA ARG A 607 -6.50 4.68 -7.69
C ARG A 607 -5.43 5.45 -8.43
N THR A 608 -5.14 5.02 -9.66
CA THR A 608 -4.29 5.77 -10.59
C THR A 608 -4.93 5.86 -11.97
N ARG A 609 -4.44 6.80 -12.78
CA ARG A 609 -4.72 6.86 -14.20
C ARG A 609 -3.46 6.40 -14.92
N TRP A 610 -3.56 5.29 -15.62
CA TRP A 610 -2.44 4.71 -16.34
C TRP A 610 -2.12 5.47 -17.62
N TYR A 611 -0.91 5.33 -18.17
CA TYR A 611 -0.49 6.09 -19.36
C TYR A 611 -1.32 5.75 -20.60
N ASN A 612 -1.97 4.57 -20.63
CA ASN A 612 -2.95 4.20 -21.66
C ASN A 612 -4.32 4.90 -21.50
N GLY A 613 -4.47 5.74 -20.47
CA GLY A 613 -5.68 6.50 -20.15
C GLY A 613 -6.69 5.76 -19.28
N LYS A 614 -6.53 4.45 -19.03
CA LYS A 614 -7.41 3.63 -18.19
C LYS A 614 -7.30 4.06 -16.73
N ILE A 615 -8.44 4.08 -16.03
CA ILE A 615 -8.46 4.22 -14.58
C ILE A 615 -8.31 2.82 -13.99
N VAL A 616 -7.35 2.67 -13.09
CA VAL A 616 -7.08 1.43 -12.38
C VAL A 616 -7.29 1.68 -10.89
N MET A 617 -8.04 0.79 -10.24
CA MET A 617 -8.32 0.83 -8.80
C MET A 617 -8.00 -0.53 -8.22
N TRP A 618 -7.36 -0.57 -7.05
CA TRP A 618 -7.03 -1.80 -6.35
C TRP A 618 -7.10 -1.59 -4.84
N TYR A 619 -7.25 -2.68 -4.10
CA TYR A 619 -7.10 -2.70 -2.65
C TYR A 619 -5.71 -3.22 -2.31
N GLY A 620 -4.97 -2.48 -1.49
CA GLY A 620 -3.59 -2.83 -1.12
C GLY A 620 -3.26 -2.44 0.32
N ARG A 621 -2.17 -2.99 0.82
CA ARG A 621 -1.61 -2.75 2.15
C ARG A 621 -0.33 -1.94 2.04
N LYS A 622 -0.02 -1.20 3.11
CA LYS A 622 1.21 -0.42 3.23
C LYS A 622 1.77 -0.55 4.62
N LYS A 623 3.09 -0.73 4.71
CA LYS A 623 3.83 -0.75 5.97
C LYS A 623 4.57 0.58 6.16
N ARG A 624 4.44 1.15 7.35
CA ARG A 624 5.19 2.35 7.76
C ARG A 624 5.77 2.12 9.15
N THR A 625 6.90 2.75 9.43
CA THR A 625 7.48 2.77 10.77
C THR A 625 6.48 3.39 11.75
N GLY A 626 6.38 2.78 12.94
CA GLY A 626 5.57 3.28 14.04
C GLY A 626 6.13 4.55 14.68
N ARG A 627 5.63 4.88 15.88
CA ARG A 627 6.06 6.06 16.66
C ARG A 627 6.77 5.70 17.96
N GLY A 628 7.19 4.44 18.13
CA GLY A 628 7.82 3.91 19.34
C GLY A 628 6.93 2.96 20.13
N GLU A 629 7.36 2.71 21.36
CA GLU A 629 6.73 1.81 22.32
C GLU A 629 5.45 2.41 22.91
N GLY A 630 4.58 1.56 23.43
CA GLY A 630 3.37 1.95 24.14
C GLY A 630 3.05 0.98 25.26
N SER A 631 2.36 1.45 26.29
CA SER A 631 1.91 0.60 27.39
C SER A 631 0.41 0.37 27.29
N SER A 632 0.00 -0.90 27.36
CA SER A 632 -1.42 -1.30 27.45
C SER A 632 -2.08 -0.90 28.77
N GLY A 633 -1.28 -0.55 29.78
CA GLY A 633 -1.75 -0.36 31.15
C GLY A 633 -2.18 -1.66 31.84
N LEU A 634 -1.94 -2.83 31.24
CA LEU A 634 -2.20 -4.14 31.84
C LEU A 634 -1.37 -4.31 33.11
N ARG A 635 -2.03 -4.69 34.20
CA ARG A 635 -1.46 -4.89 35.52
C ARG A 635 -2.19 -6.04 36.21
N PHE A 636 -1.42 -6.83 36.95
CA PHE A 636 -1.90 -7.91 37.79
C PHE A 636 -1.71 -7.55 39.27
N ASP A 637 -2.41 -8.25 40.16
CA ASP A 637 -2.27 -8.14 41.62
C ASP A 637 -2.49 -6.71 42.16
N LEU A 638 -3.57 -6.07 41.73
CA LEU A 638 -3.90 -4.70 42.14
C LEU A 638 -4.65 -4.70 43.48
N VAL A 639 -4.22 -3.83 44.39
CA VAL A 639 -4.97 -3.49 45.61
C VAL A 639 -5.56 -2.10 45.43
N LEU A 640 -6.89 -2.02 45.35
CA LEU A 640 -7.63 -0.78 45.10
C LEU A 640 -8.45 -0.38 46.34
N GLU A 641 -8.78 0.91 46.47
CA GLU A 641 -9.74 1.36 47.49
C GLU A 641 -11.16 0.89 47.11
N ASN A 642 -11.90 0.34 48.08
CA ASN A 642 -13.26 -0.14 47.90
C ASN A 642 -14.26 1.03 48.00
N LYS A 643 -14.44 1.78 46.91
CA LYS A 643 -15.25 3.01 46.87
C LYS A 643 -16.74 2.81 46.57
N ASP A 644 -17.16 1.60 46.19
CA ASP A 644 -18.53 1.30 45.74
C ASP A 644 -19.48 0.95 46.87
#